data_AF-A0ABD3MYM2-F1
#
_entry.id   AF-A0ABD3MYM2-F1
#
_cell.length_a   1.000
_cell.length_b   1.000
_cell.length_c   1.000
_cell.angle_alpha   90.00
_cell.angle_beta   90.00
_cell.angle_gamma   90.00
#
_symmetry.space_group_name_H-M   'P 1'
#
loop_
_entity.id
_entity.type
_entity.pdbx_description
1 polymer ?
#
loop_
_entity_poly.entity_id
_entity_poly.type
_entity_poly.pdbx_seq_one_letter_code
_entity_poly.pdbx_strand_id
1 'polypeptide(L)'
;MDRELEHIVNEVGITGSGRRALVTYEIGSIDALLNAQEKISNAIELREGDKLKLLAVIRWRLANPDVNITADFDDASIEKFLGVEQTLSPTVDKEWNHICNIIGLPRGSREKLEREGVQTMQGLMAFQPNLESDSYKPNIWETELWKEAKEKEIELWKEAKEKLLLVIKWRQQNESADIVNEFTATSYETMMTHQIIIKTYIDQALGQPFRESLGPLYTSVREKNLLDDVIKKCQRIIMAASNLREQCGKFDYNTFIDKIIRHLHSLNEDQTEEAMVLIEKLIVIAGRTQSGKSAVKGVIQSFAGMLKLPLIILTKGVDESIDLRIKLRNMAEGTTMQSKHVVVASTKGDRLGYRMKDNEIFEAIDGITHGGTLVVADTHQQVLNKACIAIKKFRERLPGGKFILVVDEADAMLRTKAGSQVFEQALQQLINLEPCMRVMISATPVPFMLQLVNLGIEKDDIDFFGLDPSEDYVGIEDLRPLQMEGKEVFLEHDELTKSSAVPYTNEKVFALYNDAVSRRAGTKGVLLLDISSPYVTADGNVKQKAEAVQRKLLDDKGVDIVVIIYTASGLSFKVPGKKWEHDQFRKSTVGPLLNFIDTKYGLAMPVFIFGYTKMRRGVSFRSTRRVPTHMVMSLGKGHHVSTIVQTAGRATFRGRNVLNDNGFKSVTVLMPRTDHSVVVNYQRYIDHVNKRIKCGDSFAEAMTGANELVPDTANFLRETFRELGAIKGERREFMNRVQHEEPKGLSANEKAVRAKFWDDENAQKLLRSIVRLQKGHYKFHVDDAREDLAEAEGLTLSKQKVNGLLSQFVQGTLIDRDPENGKGWYLVTKINRNRLVHFMNAEFGWMPDDAGADDGFEYDSSDDDNDSSIEPESEPPLPAAVTETSTDASDSEVHHQGSVRPAHNTPSTKRSNKPADGYHVHVVTPPAGVGTVESPVEFSDTDDEFEASPPVRSKKRASKASDNGLKKQRIVSQPIVNTNVTQHIERIAILDGSNVMFGDVVGRYDGLKSWWIQWDDETNAVYGEKDLHKGFRLYTAHQSNDTSRDFLEARASRYGSTNDIPMVSPEDDFMTGKCIVQPNFNRRVYYAASGETPSKIATKFKLMAREIVEMNKPRDGYKYINQKRSGFVGYVEGLHMNNIMSTRRLLPLPFLAGPLPETCIFAVLNFPVPLAAPDLAAATLAATSNFCASLSIPAPAPPPCAPMLELYLPRRPRRL
;
A
#
# COMPACT_ATOMS: atom_id res chain seq x y z
N MET A 1 -60.38 -54.83 -4.56
CA MET A 1 -60.15 -54.47 -5.98
C MET A 1 -60.96 -55.45 -6.81
N ASP A 2 -61.25 -55.16 -8.07
CA ASP A 2 -61.74 -56.18 -9.01
C ASP A 2 -60.61 -57.17 -9.36
N ARG A 3 -60.96 -58.27 -10.04
CA ARG A 3 -59.98 -59.32 -10.37
C ARG A 3 -58.91 -58.85 -11.35
N GLU A 4 -59.22 -57.91 -12.25
CA GLU A 4 -58.23 -57.37 -13.19
C GLU A 4 -57.20 -56.50 -12.46
N LEU A 5 -57.65 -55.53 -11.65
CA LEU A 5 -56.76 -54.68 -10.88
C LEU A 5 -55.97 -55.47 -9.84
N GLU A 6 -56.57 -56.46 -9.18
CA GLU A 6 -55.87 -57.32 -8.23
C GLU A 6 -54.79 -58.17 -8.90
N HIS A 7 -55.05 -58.72 -10.11
CA HIS A 7 -54.06 -59.41 -10.93
C HIS A 7 -52.87 -58.49 -11.27
N ILE A 8 -53.14 -57.33 -11.88
CA ILE A 8 -52.12 -56.29 -12.18
C ILE A 8 -51.28 -55.94 -10.95
N VAL A 9 -51.93 -55.69 -9.82
CA VAL A 9 -51.29 -55.24 -8.57
C VAL A 9 -50.44 -56.37 -7.94
N ASN A 10 -50.72 -57.63 -8.26
CA ASN A 10 -49.87 -58.78 -7.98
C ASN A 10 -48.67 -58.85 -8.94
N GLU A 11 -48.91 -58.95 -10.25
CA GLU A 11 -47.86 -59.11 -11.28
C GLU A 11 -46.83 -57.98 -11.20
N VAL A 12 -47.27 -56.72 -11.32
CA VAL A 12 -46.37 -55.55 -11.31
C VAL A 12 -45.71 -55.35 -9.92
N GLY A 13 -45.99 -56.19 -8.92
CA GLY A 13 -45.31 -56.20 -7.63
C GLY A 13 -45.55 -54.94 -6.80
N ILE A 14 -46.76 -54.38 -6.84
CA ILE A 14 -47.12 -53.17 -6.11
C ILE A 14 -47.11 -53.45 -4.61
N THR A 15 -46.32 -52.65 -3.87
CA THR A 15 -46.07 -52.90 -2.45
C THR A 15 -47.34 -52.88 -1.60
N GLY A 16 -47.34 -53.55 -0.44
CA GLY A 16 -48.47 -53.50 0.51
C GLY A 16 -48.82 -52.07 0.99
N SER A 17 -47.87 -51.13 0.93
CA SER A 17 -48.13 -49.69 1.05
C SER A 17 -48.93 -49.14 -0.14
N GLY A 18 -48.48 -49.41 -1.37
CA GLY A 18 -49.18 -49.00 -2.59
C GLY A 18 -50.60 -49.55 -2.70
N ARG A 19 -50.81 -50.81 -2.29
CA ARG A 19 -52.15 -51.42 -2.23
C ARG A 19 -53.11 -50.68 -1.29
N ARG A 20 -52.62 -50.26 -0.12
CA ARG A 20 -53.42 -49.46 0.81
C ARG A 20 -53.73 -48.08 0.24
N ALA A 21 -52.75 -47.41 -0.37
CA ALA A 21 -52.97 -46.12 -1.03
C ALA A 21 -54.00 -46.21 -2.16
N LEU A 22 -53.98 -47.25 -3.00
CA LEU A 22 -55.01 -47.48 -4.02
C LEU A 22 -56.42 -47.58 -3.40
N VAL A 23 -56.57 -48.26 -2.26
CA VAL A 23 -57.84 -48.31 -1.52
C VAL A 23 -58.21 -46.93 -0.93
N THR A 24 -57.25 -46.19 -0.37
CA THR A 24 -57.45 -44.82 0.14
C THR A 24 -57.93 -43.85 -0.96
N TYR A 25 -57.44 -44.01 -2.20
CA TYR A 25 -57.85 -43.21 -3.35
C TYR A 25 -59.12 -43.72 -4.06
N GLU A 26 -59.84 -44.69 -3.46
CA GLU A 26 -61.04 -45.34 -4.00
C GLU A 26 -60.83 -46.06 -5.34
N ILE A 27 -59.58 -46.43 -5.65
CA ILE A 27 -59.20 -47.12 -6.88
C ILE A 27 -59.49 -48.62 -6.72
N GLY A 28 -60.77 -48.95 -6.93
CA GLY A 28 -61.31 -50.30 -6.78
C GLY A 28 -61.25 -51.17 -8.04
N SER A 29 -61.10 -50.60 -9.23
CA SER A 29 -61.15 -51.29 -10.53
C SER A 29 -60.09 -50.77 -11.51
N ILE A 30 -59.85 -51.51 -12.59
CA ILE A 30 -58.93 -51.04 -13.65
C ILE A 30 -59.41 -49.72 -14.28
N ASP A 31 -60.72 -49.55 -14.48
CA ASP A 31 -61.29 -48.29 -14.98
C ASP A 31 -61.10 -47.14 -13.98
N ALA A 32 -61.20 -47.40 -12.67
CA ALA A 32 -60.88 -46.41 -11.65
C ALA A 32 -59.39 -46.05 -11.66
N LEU A 33 -58.49 -47.00 -11.98
CA LEU A 33 -57.05 -46.75 -12.11
C LEU A 33 -56.76 -45.85 -13.31
N LEU A 34 -57.37 -46.13 -14.47
CA LEU A 34 -57.28 -45.30 -15.69
C LEU A 34 -57.70 -43.85 -15.42
N ASN A 35 -58.85 -43.66 -14.78
CA ASN A 35 -59.38 -42.34 -14.44
C ASN A 35 -58.62 -41.62 -13.30
N ALA A 36 -57.69 -42.30 -12.62
CA ALA A 36 -56.90 -41.75 -11.51
C ALA A 36 -55.46 -41.37 -11.87
N GLN A 37 -55.08 -41.36 -13.16
CA GLN A 37 -53.70 -41.10 -13.62
C GLN A 37 -53.05 -39.85 -12.99
N GLU A 38 -53.77 -38.72 -12.93
CA GLU A 38 -53.27 -37.48 -12.35
C GLU A 38 -53.15 -37.56 -10.81
N LYS A 39 -54.12 -38.21 -10.14
CA LYS A 39 -54.10 -38.45 -8.69
C LYS A 39 -52.91 -39.34 -8.30
N ILE A 40 -52.62 -40.39 -9.06
CA ILE A 40 -51.51 -41.31 -8.83
C ILE A 40 -50.16 -40.61 -8.99
N SER A 41 -50.01 -39.77 -10.01
CA SER A 41 -48.79 -38.98 -10.24
C SER A 41 -48.47 -38.10 -9.02
N ASN A 42 -49.51 -37.46 -8.47
CA ASN A 42 -49.42 -36.51 -7.36
C ASN A 42 -49.56 -37.14 -5.96
N ALA A 43 -49.74 -38.47 -5.86
CA ALA A 43 -49.99 -39.16 -4.60
C ALA A 43 -48.73 -39.24 -3.71
N ILE A 44 -48.64 -38.41 -2.67
CA ILE A 44 -47.52 -38.38 -1.72
C ILE A 44 -47.35 -39.72 -0.97
N GLU A 45 -48.44 -40.48 -0.78
CA GLU A 45 -48.43 -41.78 -0.09
C GLU A 45 -47.93 -42.96 -0.96
N LEU A 46 -47.85 -42.78 -2.28
CA LEU A 46 -47.28 -43.78 -3.18
C LEU A 46 -45.77 -43.58 -3.31
N ARG A 47 -45.00 -44.68 -3.18
CA ARG A 47 -43.58 -44.67 -3.53
C ARG A 47 -43.42 -44.42 -5.02
N GLU A 48 -42.41 -43.67 -5.42
CA GLU A 48 -42.23 -43.29 -6.83
C GLU A 48 -42.13 -44.50 -7.78
N GLY A 49 -41.51 -45.60 -7.33
CA GLY A 49 -41.51 -46.86 -8.08
C GLY A 49 -42.89 -47.51 -8.25
N ASP A 50 -43.75 -47.45 -7.22
CA ASP A 50 -45.14 -47.93 -7.34
C ASP A 50 -45.97 -47.02 -8.27
N LYS A 51 -45.74 -45.69 -8.25
CA LYS A 51 -46.39 -44.75 -9.18
C LYS A 51 -46.02 -45.03 -10.64
N LEU A 52 -44.72 -45.12 -10.95
CA LEU A 52 -44.24 -45.37 -12.32
C LEU A 52 -44.80 -46.67 -12.88
N LYS A 53 -44.84 -47.72 -12.05
CA LYS A 53 -45.48 -49.00 -12.35
C LYS A 53 -46.98 -48.85 -12.67
N LEU A 54 -47.75 -48.19 -11.82
CA LEU A 54 -49.19 -47.96 -12.04
C LEU A 54 -49.47 -47.07 -13.26
N LEU A 55 -48.65 -46.05 -13.52
CA LEU A 55 -48.74 -45.20 -14.71
C LEU A 55 -48.39 -45.97 -16.00
N ALA A 56 -47.47 -46.93 -15.93
CA ALA A 56 -47.15 -47.81 -17.05
C ALA A 56 -48.29 -48.79 -17.37
N VAL A 57 -48.91 -49.39 -16.34
CA VAL A 57 -50.16 -50.17 -16.48
C VAL A 57 -51.24 -49.35 -17.18
N ILE A 58 -51.48 -48.12 -16.72
CA ILE A 58 -52.49 -47.22 -17.32
C ILE A 58 -52.21 -47.01 -18.81
N ARG A 59 -50.96 -46.68 -19.17
CA ARG A 59 -50.56 -46.51 -20.58
C ARG A 59 -50.70 -47.80 -21.40
N TRP A 60 -50.34 -48.95 -20.83
CA TRP A 60 -50.50 -50.25 -21.50
C TRP A 60 -51.96 -50.56 -21.78
N ARG A 61 -52.85 -50.36 -20.80
CA ARG A 61 -54.29 -50.63 -20.92
C ARG A 61 -54.98 -49.65 -21.86
N LEU A 62 -54.57 -48.38 -21.89
CA LEU A 62 -55.04 -47.42 -22.90
C LEU A 62 -54.61 -47.77 -24.33
N ALA A 63 -53.42 -48.37 -24.50
CA ALA A 63 -52.95 -48.85 -25.80
C ALA A 63 -53.57 -50.19 -26.23
N ASN A 64 -54.05 -50.99 -25.28
CA ASN A 64 -54.60 -52.34 -25.47
C ASN A 64 -55.98 -52.50 -24.80
N PRO A 65 -57.01 -51.73 -25.24
CA PRO A 65 -58.31 -51.70 -24.56
C PRO A 65 -59.06 -53.04 -24.64
N ASP A 66 -58.97 -53.75 -25.76
CA ASP A 66 -59.75 -54.97 -26.03
C ASP A 66 -59.06 -56.29 -25.58
N VAL A 67 -57.86 -56.20 -25.00
CA VAL A 67 -57.06 -57.37 -24.59
C VAL A 67 -57.49 -57.87 -23.19
N ASN A 68 -57.47 -59.18 -22.94
CA ASN A 68 -57.81 -59.70 -21.62
C ASN A 68 -56.60 -59.62 -20.68
N ILE A 69 -56.59 -58.59 -19.83
CA ILE A 69 -55.50 -58.36 -18.87
C ILE A 69 -55.17 -59.60 -18.04
N THR A 70 -56.16 -60.39 -17.62
CA THR A 70 -55.89 -61.57 -16.75
C THR A 70 -55.29 -62.76 -17.49
N ALA A 71 -55.24 -62.73 -18.82
CA ALA A 71 -54.63 -63.76 -19.66
C ALA A 71 -53.32 -63.30 -20.33
N ASP A 72 -53.26 -62.01 -20.71
CA ASP A 72 -52.24 -61.47 -21.61
C ASP A 72 -51.35 -60.39 -20.96
N PHE A 73 -51.55 -60.07 -19.67
CA PHE A 73 -50.72 -59.11 -18.92
C PHE A 73 -49.85 -59.84 -17.88
N ASP A 74 -48.58 -60.01 -18.22
CA ASP A 74 -47.51 -60.59 -17.40
C ASP A 74 -46.32 -59.62 -17.24
N ASP A 75 -45.39 -59.95 -16.34
CA ASP A 75 -44.16 -59.15 -16.11
C ASP A 75 -43.35 -58.91 -17.41
N ALA A 76 -43.26 -59.90 -18.29
CA ALA A 76 -42.55 -59.77 -19.57
C ALA A 76 -43.19 -58.71 -20.50
N SER A 77 -44.52 -58.63 -20.51
CA SER A 77 -45.27 -57.62 -21.25
C SER A 77 -45.09 -56.21 -20.68
N ILE A 78 -44.90 -56.10 -19.35
CA ILE A 78 -44.60 -54.83 -18.66
C ILE A 78 -43.19 -54.35 -19.01
N GLU A 79 -42.17 -55.21 -18.92
CA GLU A 79 -40.78 -54.86 -19.25
C GLU A 79 -40.65 -54.38 -20.71
N LYS A 80 -41.33 -55.07 -21.63
CA LYS A 80 -41.40 -54.71 -23.05
C LYS A 80 -42.09 -53.36 -23.29
N PHE A 81 -43.18 -53.07 -22.59
CA PHE A 81 -43.96 -51.84 -22.79
C PHE A 81 -43.37 -50.62 -22.07
N LEU A 82 -42.64 -50.83 -20.97
CA LEU A 82 -41.81 -49.79 -20.34
C LEU A 82 -40.60 -49.38 -21.21
N GLY A 83 -40.31 -50.11 -22.29
CA GLY A 83 -39.16 -49.86 -23.16
C GLY A 83 -37.83 -50.19 -22.47
N VAL A 84 -37.80 -51.18 -21.57
CA VAL A 84 -36.64 -51.48 -20.71
C VAL A 84 -35.64 -52.45 -21.37
N GLU A 85 -35.92 -52.97 -22.56
CA GLU A 85 -34.89 -53.51 -23.45
C GLU A 85 -34.03 -52.38 -24.07
N GLN A 86 -33.22 -51.69 -23.24
CA GLN A 86 -31.76 -51.45 -23.46
C GLN A 86 -31.07 -50.44 -22.52
N THR A 87 -31.74 -49.69 -21.63
CA THR A 87 -31.08 -48.55 -20.94
C THR A 87 -31.14 -48.48 -19.40
N LEU A 88 -31.70 -49.46 -18.69
CA LEU A 88 -31.72 -49.45 -17.20
C LEU A 88 -31.30 -50.77 -16.50
N SER A 89 -30.24 -51.38 -17.01
CA SER A 89 -29.10 -51.59 -16.12
C SER A 89 -27.97 -50.72 -16.66
N PRO A 90 -27.64 -49.57 -16.03
CA PRO A 90 -26.25 -49.17 -16.07
C PRO A 90 -25.52 -50.33 -15.39
N THR A 91 -24.74 -51.09 -16.16
CA THR A 91 -23.69 -51.92 -15.59
C THR A 91 -22.74 -50.95 -14.91
N VAL A 92 -23.04 -50.66 -13.64
CA VAL A 92 -22.32 -49.69 -12.82
C VAL A 92 -20.86 -50.06 -12.94
N ASP A 93 -20.09 -49.13 -13.49
CA ASP A 93 -18.80 -49.46 -14.09
C ASP A 93 -17.96 -50.25 -13.08
N LYS A 94 -17.33 -51.34 -13.54
CA LYS A 94 -16.46 -52.14 -12.68
C LYS A 94 -15.35 -51.25 -12.13
N GLU A 95 -14.88 -50.27 -12.91
CA GLU A 95 -13.96 -49.22 -12.46
C GLU A 95 -14.58 -48.37 -11.33
N TRP A 96 -15.80 -47.83 -11.52
CA TRP A 96 -16.45 -46.96 -10.52
C TRP A 96 -16.77 -47.68 -9.21
N ASN A 97 -17.27 -48.92 -9.28
CA ASN A 97 -17.51 -49.75 -8.10
C ASN A 97 -16.21 -50.01 -7.33
N HIS A 98 -15.15 -50.39 -8.05
CA HIS A 98 -13.83 -50.66 -7.50
C HIS A 98 -13.22 -49.42 -6.82
N ILE A 99 -13.27 -48.27 -7.49
CA ILE A 99 -12.88 -46.97 -6.95
C ILE A 99 -13.61 -46.66 -5.64
N CYS A 100 -14.95 -46.74 -5.64
CA CYS A 100 -15.76 -46.42 -4.46
C CYS A 100 -15.40 -47.30 -3.26
N ASN A 101 -15.13 -48.59 -3.52
CA ASN A 101 -14.73 -49.54 -2.49
C ASN A 101 -13.33 -49.24 -1.94
N ILE A 102 -12.35 -48.96 -2.80
CA ILE A 102 -10.96 -48.66 -2.39
C ILE A 102 -10.87 -47.38 -1.54
N ILE A 103 -11.54 -46.30 -1.95
CA ILE A 103 -11.46 -45.04 -1.21
C ILE A 103 -12.38 -45.03 0.03
N GLY A 104 -13.20 -46.07 0.22
CA GLY A 104 -14.21 -46.16 1.25
C GLY A 104 -15.23 -45.01 1.13
N LEU A 105 -15.74 -44.77 -0.08
CA LEU A 105 -16.65 -43.66 -0.35
C LEU A 105 -17.95 -43.84 0.45
N PRO A 106 -18.38 -42.90 1.30
CA PRO A 106 -19.60 -43.05 2.08
C PRO A 106 -20.81 -43.27 1.16
N ARG A 107 -21.66 -44.24 1.51
CA ARG A 107 -22.80 -44.67 0.69
C ARG A 107 -23.68 -43.50 0.23
N GLY A 108 -23.99 -42.55 1.11
CA GLY A 108 -24.77 -41.36 0.76
C GLY A 108 -24.08 -40.41 -0.22
N SER A 109 -22.74 -40.28 -0.14
CA SER A 109 -21.93 -39.52 -1.10
C SER A 109 -21.92 -40.20 -2.47
N ARG A 110 -21.80 -41.53 -2.48
CA ARG A 110 -21.85 -42.37 -3.69
C ARG A 110 -23.22 -42.29 -4.39
N GLU A 111 -24.31 -42.58 -3.66
CA GLU A 111 -25.69 -42.50 -4.18
C GLU A 111 -26.07 -41.08 -4.65
N LYS A 112 -25.33 -40.05 -4.21
CA LYS A 112 -25.50 -38.68 -4.70
C LYS A 112 -24.79 -38.46 -6.03
N LEU A 113 -23.52 -38.86 -6.12
CA LEU A 113 -22.74 -38.81 -7.36
C LEU A 113 -23.41 -39.61 -8.49
N GLU A 114 -23.92 -40.79 -8.18
CA GLU A 114 -24.65 -41.64 -9.15
C GLU A 114 -25.95 -40.99 -9.67
N ARG A 115 -26.59 -40.12 -8.88
CA ARG A 115 -27.74 -39.29 -9.31
C ARG A 115 -27.35 -38.09 -10.15
N GLU A 116 -26.14 -37.56 -9.96
CA GLU A 116 -25.54 -36.48 -10.75
C GLU A 116 -24.88 -37.03 -12.04
N GLY A 117 -25.13 -38.31 -12.39
CA GLY A 117 -24.60 -38.96 -13.60
C GLY A 117 -23.21 -39.58 -13.45
N VAL A 118 -22.58 -39.50 -12.28
CA VAL A 118 -21.25 -40.07 -12.02
C VAL A 118 -21.38 -41.55 -11.67
N GLN A 119 -21.37 -42.39 -12.71
CA GLN A 119 -21.50 -43.85 -12.63
C GLN A 119 -20.34 -44.61 -13.30
N THR A 120 -19.39 -43.88 -13.91
CA THR A 120 -18.21 -44.38 -14.64
C THR A 120 -17.00 -43.49 -14.30
N MET A 121 -15.77 -43.95 -14.60
CA MET A 121 -14.59 -43.09 -14.42
C MET A 121 -14.64 -41.85 -15.32
N GLN A 122 -15.14 -41.97 -16.56
CA GLN A 122 -15.29 -40.83 -17.47
C GLN A 122 -16.35 -39.85 -16.94
N GLY A 123 -17.41 -40.34 -16.29
CA GLY A 123 -18.37 -39.50 -15.57
C GLY A 123 -17.71 -38.74 -14.41
N LEU A 124 -16.83 -39.39 -13.63
CA LEU A 124 -16.08 -38.74 -12.56
C LEU A 124 -15.12 -37.66 -13.10
N MET A 125 -14.42 -37.94 -14.19
CA MET A 125 -13.54 -36.99 -14.88
C MET A 125 -14.32 -35.79 -15.42
N ALA A 126 -15.47 -36.02 -16.06
CA ALA A 126 -16.37 -34.95 -16.54
C ALA A 126 -16.95 -34.12 -15.38
N PHE A 127 -17.10 -34.71 -14.19
CA PHE A 127 -17.55 -34.05 -12.96
C PHE A 127 -16.41 -33.40 -12.16
N GLN A 128 -15.14 -33.50 -12.61
CA GLN A 128 -14.01 -32.83 -11.97
C GLN A 128 -14.23 -31.33 -11.76
N PRO A 129 -14.75 -30.52 -12.71
CA PRO A 129 -14.96 -29.09 -12.49
C PRO A 129 -15.94 -28.81 -11.34
N ASN A 130 -16.94 -29.68 -11.16
CA ASN A 130 -17.90 -29.59 -10.05
C ASN A 130 -17.22 -29.97 -8.72
N LEU A 131 -16.36 -30.99 -8.71
CA LEU A 131 -15.53 -31.36 -7.55
C LEU A 131 -14.41 -30.37 -7.25
N GLU A 132 -13.95 -29.56 -8.20
CA GLU A 132 -12.98 -28.49 -7.94
C GLU A 132 -13.65 -27.20 -7.49
N SER A 133 -14.92 -26.98 -7.86
CA SER A 133 -15.70 -25.84 -7.38
C SER A 133 -15.96 -25.89 -5.87
N ASP A 134 -15.78 -24.76 -5.20
CA ASP A 134 -16.25 -24.53 -3.83
C ASP A 134 -17.73 -24.10 -3.77
N SER A 135 -18.32 -23.74 -4.92
CA SER A 135 -19.76 -23.45 -5.02
C SER A 135 -20.63 -24.70 -5.12
N TYR A 136 -20.05 -25.88 -5.45
CA TYR A 136 -20.77 -27.15 -5.42
C TYR A 136 -21.04 -27.57 -3.97
N LYS A 137 -22.04 -26.93 -3.39
CA LYS A 137 -22.73 -27.40 -2.19
C LYS A 137 -23.72 -28.46 -2.65
N PRO A 138 -23.62 -29.71 -2.17
CA PRO A 138 -24.62 -30.72 -2.48
C PRO A 138 -26.00 -30.19 -2.05
N ASN A 139 -27.01 -30.24 -2.93
CA ASN A 139 -28.38 -29.84 -2.56
C ASN A 139 -28.84 -30.70 -1.37
N ILE A 140 -28.98 -30.07 -0.20
CA ILE A 140 -29.42 -30.68 1.06
C ILE A 140 -30.70 -29.95 1.45
N TRP A 141 -31.83 -30.66 1.34
CA TRP A 141 -33.17 -30.12 1.54
C TRP A 141 -33.31 -29.39 2.87
N GLU A 142 -33.86 -28.17 2.83
CA GLU A 142 -33.89 -27.29 3.99
C GLU A 142 -35.06 -27.60 4.93
N THR A 143 -34.76 -28.26 6.05
CA THR A 143 -35.62 -28.28 7.24
C THR A 143 -34.77 -28.04 8.49
N GLU A 144 -35.30 -27.29 9.46
CA GLU A 144 -34.50 -26.79 10.60
C GLU A 144 -33.90 -27.87 11.52
N LEU A 145 -34.48 -29.07 11.51
CA LEU A 145 -34.13 -30.18 12.41
C LEU A 145 -32.75 -30.83 12.14
N TRP A 146 -32.05 -30.45 11.06
CA TRP A 146 -30.85 -31.16 10.59
C TRP A 146 -29.50 -30.44 10.82
N LYS A 147 -29.44 -29.33 11.58
CA LYS A 147 -28.22 -28.50 11.68
C LYS A 147 -26.94 -29.27 12.08
N GLU A 148 -26.96 -30.11 13.11
CA GLU A 148 -25.77 -30.90 13.54
C GLU A 148 -25.43 -32.03 12.55
N ALA A 149 -26.45 -32.74 12.05
CA ALA A 149 -26.27 -33.78 11.04
C ALA A 149 -25.71 -33.23 9.72
N LYS A 150 -26.10 -31.99 9.36
CA LYS A 150 -25.61 -31.24 8.20
C LYS A 150 -24.13 -30.89 8.31
N GLU A 151 -23.61 -30.56 9.51
CA GLU A 151 -22.17 -30.36 9.70
C GLU A 151 -21.38 -31.65 9.47
N LYS A 152 -21.84 -32.77 10.03
CA LYS A 152 -21.22 -34.09 9.85
C LYS A 152 -21.30 -34.59 8.40
N GLU A 153 -22.42 -34.35 7.71
CA GLU A 153 -22.58 -34.68 6.29
C GLU A 153 -21.69 -33.79 5.40
N ILE A 154 -21.54 -32.50 5.72
CA ILE A 154 -20.60 -31.59 5.05
C ILE A 154 -19.14 -32.06 5.26
N GLU A 155 -18.78 -32.54 6.45
CA GLU A 155 -17.45 -33.08 6.74
C GLU A 155 -17.17 -34.37 5.96
N LEU A 156 -18.10 -35.33 5.99
CA LEU A 156 -18.03 -36.55 5.18
C LEU A 156 -17.98 -36.26 3.67
N TRP A 157 -18.70 -35.23 3.20
CA TRP A 157 -18.63 -34.80 1.80
C TRP A 157 -17.29 -34.13 1.45
N LYS A 158 -16.70 -33.33 2.35
CA LYS A 158 -15.35 -32.77 2.15
C LYS A 158 -14.30 -33.89 2.06
N GLU A 159 -14.40 -34.89 2.93
CA GLU A 159 -13.53 -36.07 2.88
C GLU A 159 -13.72 -36.80 1.53
N ALA A 160 -14.96 -37.12 1.15
CA ALA A 160 -15.28 -37.73 -0.14
C ALA A 160 -14.74 -36.93 -1.34
N LYS A 161 -14.89 -35.60 -1.32
CA LYS A 161 -14.37 -34.65 -2.33
C LYS A 161 -12.86 -34.77 -2.48
N GLU A 162 -12.10 -34.72 -1.38
CA GLU A 162 -10.64 -34.87 -1.42
C GLU A 162 -10.21 -36.25 -1.92
N LYS A 163 -10.89 -37.32 -1.49
CA LYS A 163 -10.63 -38.69 -1.94
C LYS A 163 -10.85 -38.87 -3.45
N LEU A 164 -11.96 -38.37 -3.98
CA LEU A 164 -12.29 -38.47 -5.41
C LEU A 164 -11.33 -37.67 -6.30
N LEU A 165 -10.90 -36.47 -5.84
CA LEU A 165 -9.89 -35.69 -6.54
C LEU A 165 -8.52 -36.39 -6.60
N LEU A 166 -8.19 -37.25 -5.62
CA LEU A 166 -7.00 -38.12 -5.71
C LEU A 166 -7.15 -39.21 -6.77
N VAL A 167 -8.32 -39.83 -6.91
CA VAL A 167 -8.57 -40.82 -7.97
C VAL A 167 -8.48 -40.18 -9.35
N ILE A 168 -9.03 -38.97 -9.52
CA ILE A 168 -8.92 -38.18 -10.74
C ILE A 168 -7.44 -37.89 -11.06
N LYS A 169 -6.65 -37.40 -10.09
CA LYS A 169 -5.21 -37.17 -10.27
C LYS A 169 -4.47 -38.46 -10.66
N TRP A 170 -4.79 -39.59 -10.02
CA TRP A 170 -4.20 -40.89 -10.37
C TRP A 170 -4.52 -41.27 -11.82
N ARG A 171 -5.77 -41.14 -12.26
CA ARG A 171 -6.19 -41.48 -13.62
C ARG A 171 -5.55 -40.58 -14.67
N GLN A 172 -5.40 -39.28 -14.40
CA GLN A 172 -4.68 -38.34 -15.27
C GLN A 172 -3.19 -38.68 -15.42
N GLN A 173 -2.58 -39.27 -14.38
CA GLN A 173 -1.18 -39.71 -14.44
C GLN A 173 -1.02 -41.10 -15.07
N ASN A 174 -2.11 -41.87 -15.17
CA ASN A 174 -2.15 -43.26 -15.62
C ASN A 174 -3.33 -43.48 -16.59
N GLU A 175 -3.38 -42.70 -17.67
CA GLU A 175 -4.50 -42.68 -18.63
C GLU A 175 -4.73 -44.04 -19.30
N SER A 176 -3.66 -44.81 -19.50
CA SER A 176 -3.66 -46.13 -20.15
C SER A 176 -3.74 -47.31 -19.18
N ALA A 177 -3.70 -47.07 -17.87
CA ALA A 177 -3.76 -48.12 -16.86
C ALA A 177 -5.13 -48.80 -16.77
N ASP A 178 -5.16 -50.07 -16.38
CA ASP A 178 -6.40 -50.74 -15.97
C ASP A 178 -6.71 -50.36 -14.52
N ILE A 179 -7.75 -49.54 -14.30
CA ILE A 179 -8.15 -49.08 -12.96
C ILE A 179 -8.42 -50.25 -12.01
N VAL A 180 -9.00 -51.35 -12.50
CA VAL A 180 -9.38 -52.47 -11.63
C VAL A 180 -8.15 -53.23 -11.12
N ASN A 181 -7.08 -53.27 -11.93
CA ASN A 181 -5.86 -53.99 -11.60
C ASN A 181 -4.76 -53.10 -10.98
N GLU A 182 -4.67 -51.82 -11.36
CA GLU A 182 -3.56 -50.94 -11.00
C GLU A 182 -3.92 -49.91 -9.92
N PHE A 183 -5.17 -49.44 -9.85
CA PHE A 183 -5.63 -48.67 -8.69
C PHE A 183 -5.98 -49.64 -7.57
N THR A 184 -5.15 -49.68 -6.53
CA THR A 184 -5.25 -50.62 -5.40
C THR A 184 -5.40 -49.87 -4.08
N ALA A 185 -5.77 -50.58 -3.01
CA ALA A 185 -5.72 -50.02 -1.66
C ALA A 185 -4.34 -49.43 -1.34
N THR A 186 -3.25 -50.13 -1.70
CA THR A 186 -1.87 -49.68 -1.46
C THR A 186 -1.49 -48.44 -2.28
N SER A 187 -1.90 -48.32 -3.55
CA SER A 187 -1.63 -47.10 -4.33
C SER A 187 -2.40 -45.92 -3.76
N TYR A 188 -3.66 -46.12 -3.35
CA TYR A 188 -4.47 -45.10 -2.70
C TYR A 188 -3.91 -44.69 -1.32
N GLU A 189 -3.49 -45.63 -0.47
CA GLU A 189 -2.80 -45.37 0.80
C GLU A 189 -1.50 -44.60 0.59
N THR A 190 -0.73 -44.90 -0.46
CA THR A 190 0.49 -44.17 -0.82
C THR A 190 0.17 -42.71 -1.19
N MET A 191 -0.88 -42.48 -1.99
CA MET A 191 -1.34 -41.14 -2.34
C MET A 191 -1.89 -40.35 -1.15
N MET A 192 -2.65 -41.01 -0.27
CA MET A 192 -3.14 -40.42 0.98
C MET A 192 -1.98 -40.07 1.91
N THR A 193 -1.00 -40.96 2.06
CA THR A 193 0.23 -40.69 2.83
C THR A 193 0.98 -39.50 2.27
N HIS A 194 1.12 -39.39 0.95
CA HIS A 194 1.72 -38.23 0.28
C HIS A 194 0.94 -36.92 0.57
N GLN A 195 -0.40 -36.93 0.51
CA GLN A 195 -1.20 -35.74 0.90
C GLN A 195 -1.09 -35.40 2.39
N ILE A 196 -1.03 -36.40 3.27
CA ILE A 196 -0.83 -36.22 4.71
C ILE A 196 0.54 -35.59 4.97
N ILE A 197 1.60 -36.07 4.31
CA ILE A 197 2.95 -35.47 4.39
C ILE A 197 2.92 -34.00 3.93
N ILE A 198 2.31 -33.69 2.77
CA ILE A 198 2.16 -32.29 2.29
C ILE A 198 1.44 -31.43 3.34
N LYS A 199 0.30 -31.90 3.84
CA LYS A 199 -0.53 -31.14 4.80
C LYS A 199 0.21 -30.92 6.11
N THR A 200 0.76 -31.97 6.71
CA THR A 200 1.54 -31.91 7.94
C THR A 200 2.80 -31.03 7.76
N TYR A 201 3.45 -31.08 6.60
CA TYR A 201 4.59 -30.22 6.29
C TYR A 201 4.20 -28.74 6.27
N ILE A 202 3.08 -28.37 5.62
CA ILE A 202 2.57 -27.00 5.60
C ILE A 202 2.15 -26.55 7.02
N ASP A 203 1.38 -27.39 7.73
CA ASP A 203 0.75 -27.06 9.02
C ASP A 203 1.74 -27.02 10.20
N GLN A 204 2.84 -27.78 10.13
CA GLN A 204 3.73 -28.04 11.28
C GLN A 204 5.22 -27.75 11.03
N ALA A 205 5.69 -27.70 9.77
CA ALA A 205 7.11 -27.57 9.45
C ALA A 205 7.45 -26.25 8.74
N LEU A 206 6.88 -26.00 7.56
CA LEU A 206 7.28 -24.91 6.65
C LEU A 206 7.34 -23.52 7.31
N GLY A 207 6.34 -23.19 8.15
CA GLY A 207 6.28 -21.93 8.92
C GLY A 207 7.00 -21.94 10.27
N GLN A 208 7.41 -23.10 10.78
CA GLN A 208 7.95 -23.23 12.13
C GLN A 208 9.49 -23.14 12.16
N PRO A 209 10.10 -22.85 13.32
CA PRO A 209 11.53 -23.12 13.52
C PRO A 209 11.81 -24.62 13.33
N PHE A 210 13.02 -24.96 12.89
CA PHE A 210 13.44 -26.35 12.83
C PHE A 210 13.34 -27.03 14.20
N ARG A 211 12.89 -28.29 14.20
CA ARG A 211 12.85 -29.18 15.36
C ARG A 211 13.27 -30.56 14.89
N GLU A 212 14.09 -31.26 15.67
CA GLU A 212 14.57 -32.62 15.33
C GLU A 212 13.42 -33.58 15.02
N SER A 213 12.31 -33.48 15.76
CA SER A 213 11.08 -34.27 15.54
C SER A 213 10.40 -34.04 14.18
N LEU A 214 10.73 -32.96 13.47
CA LEU A 214 10.25 -32.64 12.12
C LEU A 214 11.29 -32.99 11.04
N GLY A 215 12.52 -33.38 11.42
CA GLY A 215 13.60 -33.77 10.49
C GLY A 215 13.20 -34.79 9.42
N PRO A 216 12.42 -35.85 9.75
CA PRO A 216 11.91 -36.79 8.75
C PRO A 216 10.98 -36.14 7.71
N LEU A 217 10.14 -35.18 8.10
CA LEU A 217 9.26 -34.45 7.18
C LEU A 217 10.08 -33.58 6.22
N TYR A 218 11.05 -32.82 6.73
CA TYR A 218 11.96 -32.04 5.86
C TYR A 218 12.68 -32.95 4.86
N THR A 219 13.21 -34.08 5.34
CA THR A 219 13.91 -35.06 4.49
C THR A 219 12.99 -35.64 3.41
N SER A 220 11.73 -35.95 3.73
CA SER A 220 10.77 -36.44 2.73
C SER A 220 10.45 -35.41 1.64
N VAL A 221 10.38 -34.12 1.98
CA VAL A 221 10.04 -33.03 1.05
C VAL A 221 11.22 -32.57 0.19
N ARG A 222 12.44 -33.10 0.42
CA ARG A 222 13.60 -32.89 -0.48
C ARG A 222 13.39 -33.43 -1.88
N GLU A 223 12.48 -34.39 -2.06
CA GLU A 223 12.08 -34.81 -3.41
C GLU A 223 11.42 -33.62 -4.13
N LYS A 224 12.06 -33.13 -5.18
CA LYS A 224 11.62 -31.95 -5.96
C LYS A 224 10.12 -31.99 -6.31
N ASN A 225 9.62 -33.18 -6.67
CA ASN A 225 8.21 -33.41 -7.00
C ASN A 225 7.26 -33.12 -5.81
N LEU A 226 7.66 -33.46 -4.58
CA LEU A 226 6.86 -33.24 -3.38
C LEU A 226 6.86 -31.76 -2.98
N LEU A 227 8.00 -31.07 -3.09
CA LEU A 227 8.07 -29.62 -2.88
C LEU A 227 7.22 -28.84 -3.90
N ASP A 228 7.24 -29.24 -5.17
CA ASP A 228 6.41 -28.62 -6.21
C ASP A 228 4.90 -28.83 -5.95
N ASP A 229 4.50 -29.97 -5.40
CA ASP A 229 3.10 -30.23 -5.00
C ASP A 229 2.70 -29.52 -3.69
N VAL A 230 3.65 -29.31 -2.74
CA VAL A 230 3.47 -28.38 -1.61
C VAL A 230 3.19 -26.96 -2.13
N ILE A 231 3.99 -26.47 -3.08
CA ILE A 231 3.84 -25.13 -3.67
C ILE A 231 2.46 -24.97 -4.32
N LYS A 232 2.02 -25.94 -5.13
CA LYS A 232 0.68 -25.94 -5.75
C LYS A 232 -0.45 -26.00 -4.72
N LYS A 233 -0.30 -26.75 -3.62
CA LYS A 233 -1.31 -26.78 -2.53
C LYS A 233 -1.37 -25.43 -1.82
N CYS A 234 -0.23 -24.82 -1.51
CA CYS A 234 -0.16 -23.47 -0.93
C CYS A 234 -0.76 -22.40 -1.84
N GLN A 235 -0.41 -22.36 -3.13
CA GLN A 235 -0.99 -21.43 -4.11
C GLN A 235 -2.52 -21.50 -4.12
N ARG A 236 -3.09 -22.72 -4.15
CA ARG A 236 -4.55 -22.94 -4.07
C ARG A 236 -5.16 -22.44 -2.76
N ILE A 237 -4.53 -22.71 -1.61
CA ILE A 237 -5.03 -22.26 -0.30
C ILE A 237 -5.00 -20.73 -0.19
N ILE A 238 -3.86 -20.11 -0.55
CA ILE A 238 -3.63 -18.67 -0.41
C ILE A 238 -4.60 -17.88 -1.28
N MET A 239 -4.85 -18.38 -2.49
CA MET A 239 -5.69 -17.74 -3.51
C MET A 239 -7.10 -18.34 -3.59
N ALA A 240 -7.56 -19.08 -2.57
CA ALA A 240 -8.91 -19.66 -2.54
C ALA A 240 -10.01 -18.58 -2.56
N ALA A 241 -9.74 -17.42 -1.96
CA ALA A 241 -10.67 -16.31 -1.85
C ALA A 241 -10.77 -15.49 -3.16
N SER A 242 -11.97 -15.40 -3.74
CA SER A 242 -12.23 -14.68 -5.00
C SER A 242 -11.90 -13.18 -4.92
N ASN A 243 -12.33 -12.53 -3.84
CA ASN A 243 -12.03 -11.14 -3.49
C ASN A 243 -10.53 -10.82 -3.54
N LEU A 244 -9.64 -11.75 -3.16
CA LEU A 244 -8.19 -11.57 -3.22
C LEU A 244 -7.67 -11.79 -4.64
N ARG A 245 -8.13 -12.83 -5.34
CA ARG A 245 -7.80 -13.09 -6.76
C ARG A 245 -8.11 -11.87 -7.64
N GLU A 246 -9.33 -11.34 -7.55
CA GLU A 246 -9.80 -10.18 -8.34
C GLU A 246 -8.98 -8.90 -8.08
N GLN A 247 -8.49 -8.73 -6.84
CA GLN A 247 -7.69 -7.57 -6.46
C GLN A 247 -6.21 -7.68 -6.87
N CYS A 248 -5.68 -8.90 -7.08
CA CYS A 248 -4.29 -9.10 -7.50
C CYS A 248 -4.01 -8.65 -8.94
N GLY A 249 -5.01 -8.69 -9.83
CA GLY A 249 -4.86 -8.24 -11.21
C GLY A 249 -3.77 -9.02 -11.95
N LYS A 250 -2.78 -8.31 -12.52
CA LYS A 250 -1.64 -8.89 -13.25
C LYS A 250 -0.43 -9.23 -12.37
N PHE A 251 -0.56 -9.22 -11.03
CA PHE A 251 0.54 -9.64 -10.16
C PHE A 251 0.79 -11.16 -10.28
N ASP A 252 2.01 -11.55 -10.63
CA ASP A 252 2.45 -12.95 -10.63
C ASP A 252 2.64 -13.48 -9.21
N TYR A 253 1.52 -13.76 -8.55
CA TYR A 253 1.49 -14.37 -7.24
C TYR A 253 2.01 -15.81 -7.25
N ASN A 254 2.00 -16.52 -8.39
CA ASN A 254 2.45 -17.90 -8.47
C ASN A 254 3.97 -17.99 -8.29
N THR A 255 4.74 -17.22 -9.09
CA THR A 255 6.20 -17.12 -8.94
C THR A 255 6.60 -16.50 -7.60
N PHE A 256 5.82 -15.55 -7.08
CA PHE A 256 6.04 -14.98 -5.75
C PHE A 256 5.91 -16.02 -4.63
N ILE A 257 4.82 -16.81 -4.63
CA ILE A 257 4.57 -17.86 -3.64
C ILE A 257 5.61 -19.00 -3.77
N ASP A 258 5.95 -19.40 -5.00
CA ASP A 258 6.99 -20.41 -5.27
C ASP A 258 8.33 -20.04 -4.63
N LYS A 259 8.86 -18.85 -4.95
CA LYS A 259 10.15 -18.36 -4.42
C LYS A 259 10.16 -18.28 -2.89
N ILE A 260 9.08 -17.83 -2.27
CA ILE A 260 8.98 -17.74 -0.80
C ILE A 260 8.94 -19.13 -0.16
N ILE A 261 8.20 -20.09 -0.72
CA ILE A 261 8.13 -21.45 -0.18
C ILE A 261 9.48 -22.15 -0.32
N ARG A 262 10.17 -22.01 -1.46
CA ARG A 262 11.53 -22.56 -1.64
C ARG A 262 12.52 -21.95 -0.64
N HIS A 263 12.45 -20.64 -0.39
CA HIS A 263 13.27 -20.00 0.64
C HIS A 263 12.96 -20.52 2.06
N LEU A 264 11.69 -20.64 2.44
CA LEU A 264 11.33 -21.19 3.76
C LEU A 264 11.70 -22.68 3.88
N HIS A 265 11.71 -23.44 2.79
CA HIS A 265 12.23 -24.81 2.76
C HIS A 265 13.73 -24.82 3.04
N SER A 266 14.54 -24.06 2.27
CA SER A 266 16.00 -24.02 2.39
C SER A 266 16.48 -23.57 3.78
N LEU A 267 15.77 -22.61 4.41
CA LEU A 267 16.02 -22.20 5.81
C LEU A 267 15.92 -23.33 6.86
N ASN A 268 15.45 -24.52 6.48
CA ASN A 268 15.35 -25.69 7.37
C ASN A 268 16.25 -26.86 6.91
N GLU A 269 16.97 -26.72 5.80
CA GLU A 269 17.82 -27.80 5.24
C GLU A 269 19.25 -27.80 5.80
N ASP A 270 19.83 -26.62 6.00
CA ASP A 270 21.22 -26.45 6.45
C ASP A 270 21.33 -26.49 7.98
N GLN A 271 21.59 -27.67 8.53
CA GLN A 271 21.65 -27.92 9.98
C GLN A 271 23.04 -27.75 10.62
N THR A 272 24.00 -27.13 9.93
CA THR A 272 25.26 -26.72 10.57
C THR A 272 25.02 -25.54 11.51
N GLU A 273 25.66 -25.51 12.70
CA GLU A 273 25.53 -24.40 13.65
C GLU A 273 25.93 -23.04 13.02
N GLU A 274 26.83 -23.05 12.03
CA GLU A 274 27.22 -21.85 11.25
C GLU A 274 26.14 -21.37 10.25
N ALA A 275 25.19 -22.24 9.87
CA ALA A 275 24.08 -21.92 8.94
C ALA A 275 22.77 -21.54 9.65
N MET A 276 22.69 -21.66 10.99
CA MET A 276 21.55 -21.17 11.77
C MET A 276 21.43 -19.63 11.80
N VAL A 277 22.34 -18.89 11.16
CA VAL A 277 22.15 -17.47 10.87
C VAL A 277 20.98 -17.35 9.89
N LEU A 278 19.82 -16.90 10.39
CA LEU A 278 18.62 -16.64 9.59
C LEU A 278 18.93 -15.68 8.43
N ILE A 279 19.12 -16.22 7.22
CA ILE A 279 19.27 -15.42 6.01
C ILE A 279 17.91 -14.81 5.68
N GLU A 280 17.74 -13.53 6.02
CA GLU A 280 16.57 -12.73 5.70
C GLU A 280 16.37 -12.66 4.17
N LYS A 281 15.31 -13.29 3.63
CA LYS A 281 15.00 -13.08 2.21
C LYS A 281 14.52 -11.66 1.98
N LEU A 282 15.22 -10.93 1.13
CA LEU A 282 14.84 -9.60 0.71
C LEU A 282 14.05 -9.63 -0.59
N ILE A 283 12.84 -9.09 -0.56
CA ILE A 283 11.98 -8.94 -1.73
C ILE A 283 11.66 -7.47 -1.95
N VAL A 284 11.85 -6.97 -3.17
CA VAL A 284 11.54 -5.61 -3.60
C VAL A 284 10.35 -5.65 -4.55
N ILE A 285 9.30 -4.89 -4.23
CA ILE A 285 8.08 -4.83 -5.03
C ILE A 285 7.85 -3.39 -5.49
N ALA A 286 8.18 -3.14 -6.75
CA ALA A 286 8.00 -1.87 -7.42
C ALA A 286 6.65 -1.85 -8.15
N GLY A 287 5.90 -0.76 -8.07
CA GLY A 287 4.68 -0.65 -8.87
C GLY A 287 4.14 0.76 -8.92
N ARG A 288 3.55 1.17 -10.04
CA ARG A 288 3.04 2.54 -10.25
C ARG A 288 2.02 2.96 -9.18
N THR A 289 1.80 4.26 -8.96
CA THR A 289 0.87 4.70 -7.90
C THR A 289 -0.54 4.18 -8.18
N GLN A 290 -1.20 3.56 -7.19
CA GLN A 290 -2.50 2.89 -7.33
C GLN A 290 -2.51 1.59 -8.20
N SER A 291 -1.36 1.00 -8.55
CA SER A 291 -1.21 -0.24 -9.36
C SER A 291 -1.60 -1.58 -8.67
N GLY A 292 -2.39 -1.57 -7.59
CA GLY A 292 -2.76 -2.82 -6.89
C GLY A 292 -1.80 -3.30 -5.78
N LYS A 293 -0.73 -2.56 -5.43
CA LYS A 293 0.20 -2.86 -4.30
C LYS A 293 -0.44 -3.35 -2.99
N SER A 294 -1.67 -2.96 -2.67
CA SER A 294 -2.36 -3.46 -1.47
C SER A 294 -2.75 -4.94 -1.57
N ALA A 295 -3.06 -5.46 -2.75
CA ALA A 295 -3.44 -6.86 -2.95
C ALA A 295 -2.27 -7.80 -2.66
N VAL A 296 -1.05 -7.41 -3.02
CA VAL A 296 0.19 -8.14 -2.67
C VAL A 296 0.32 -8.33 -1.16
N LYS A 297 -0.05 -7.32 -0.36
CA LYS A 297 -0.08 -7.43 1.11
C LYS A 297 -1.17 -8.39 1.59
N GLY A 298 -2.28 -8.49 0.86
CA GLY A 298 -3.31 -9.51 1.06
C GLY A 298 -2.82 -10.93 0.77
N VAL A 299 -2.02 -11.13 -0.29
CA VAL A 299 -1.35 -12.41 -0.59
C VAL A 299 -0.38 -12.78 0.53
N ILE A 300 0.48 -11.86 0.97
CA ILE A 300 1.42 -12.06 2.09
C ILE A 300 0.65 -12.36 3.40
N GLN A 301 -0.48 -11.69 3.63
CA GLN A 301 -1.35 -11.93 4.78
C GLN A 301 -2.00 -13.33 4.77
N SER A 302 -2.52 -13.76 3.62
CA SER A 302 -3.12 -15.09 3.44
C SER A 302 -2.06 -16.19 3.60
N PHE A 303 -0.86 -15.98 3.03
CA PHE A 303 0.32 -16.82 3.25
C PHE A 303 0.73 -16.90 4.73
N ALA A 304 0.81 -15.75 5.41
CA ALA A 304 1.17 -15.68 6.83
C ALA A 304 0.15 -16.43 7.71
N GLY A 305 -1.15 -16.27 7.46
CA GLY A 305 -2.21 -16.98 8.17
C GLY A 305 -2.20 -18.49 7.93
N MET A 306 -1.91 -18.92 6.70
CA MET A 306 -1.74 -20.34 6.37
C MET A 306 -0.59 -20.98 7.17
N LEU A 307 0.56 -20.29 7.27
CA LEU A 307 1.74 -20.78 8.00
C LEU A 307 1.75 -20.44 9.49
N LYS A 308 0.73 -19.75 10.00
CA LYS A 308 0.64 -19.20 11.36
C LYS A 308 1.83 -18.31 11.73
N LEU A 309 2.38 -17.59 10.75
CA LEU A 309 3.49 -16.65 10.93
C LEU A 309 2.99 -15.26 11.32
N PRO A 310 3.50 -14.61 12.38
CA PRO A 310 3.20 -13.21 12.64
C PRO A 310 3.67 -12.31 11.49
N LEU A 311 2.76 -11.45 11.00
CA LEU A 311 3.03 -10.49 9.93
C LEU A 311 3.02 -9.06 10.47
N ILE A 312 4.16 -8.37 10.36
CA ILE A 312 4.27 -6.95 10.70
C ILE A 312 4.24 -6.12 9.41
N ILE A 313 3.29 -5.19 9.28
CA ILE A 313 3.22 -4.27 8.14
C ILE A 313 3.44 -2.84 8.62
N LEU A 314 4.61 -2.29 8.32
CA LEU A 314 4.96 -0.90 8.61
C LEU A 314 4.55 0.00 7.43
N THR A 315 3.77 1.05 7.69
CA THR A 315 3.31 2.00 6.67
C THR A 315 3.38 3.46 7.15
N LYS A 316 3.23 4.40 6.22
CA LYS A 316 3.51 5.84 6.40
C LYS A 316 2.30 6.59 6.97
N GLY A 317 2.31 6.85 8.28
CA GLY A 317 1.31 7.66 8.97
C GLY A 317 0.21 6.86 9.68
N VAL A 318 -0.35 7.46 10.73
CA VAL A 318 -1.32 6.82 11.61
C VAL A 318 -2.68 6.63 10.94
N ASP A 319 -3.16 7.62 10.18
CA ASP A 319 -4.44 7.52 9.47
C ASP A 319 -4.34 6.46 8.37
N GLU A 320 -3.23 6.50 7.63
CA GLU A 320 -2.87 5.58 6.57
C GLU A 320 -2.76 4.11 7.08
N SER A 321 -2.25 3.88 8.30
CA SER A 321 -2.22 2.55 8.95
C SER A 321 -3.62 1.99 9.26
N ILE A 322 -4.59 2.86 9.59
CA ILE A 322 -5.97 2.47 9.87
C ILE A 322 -6.69 2.13 8.56
N ASP A 323 -6.54 2.98 7.54
CA ASP A 323 -7.07 2.74 6.19
C ASP A 323 -6.54 1.44 5.58
N LEU A 324 -5.25 1.12 5.82
CA LEU A 324 -4.64 -0.13 5.36
C LEU A 324 -5.23 -1.35 6.10
N ARG A 325 -5.41 -1.29 7.43
CA ARG A 325 -6.08 -2.36 8.20
C ARG A 325 -7.49 -2.65 7.66
N ILE A 326 -8.26 -1.63 7.31
CA ILE A 326 -9.61 -1.81 6.76
C ILE A 326 -9.57 -2.59 5.45
N LYS A 327 -8.69 -2.19 4.50
CA LYS A 327 -8.52 -2.91 3.22
C LYS A 327 -8.09 -4.36 3.43
N LEU A 328 -7.15 -4.59 4.35
CA LEU A 328 -6.62 -5.91 4.66
C LEU A 328 -7.66 -6.83 5.33
N ARG A 329 -8.57 -6.30 6.15
CA ARG A 329 -9.70 -7.07 6.69
C ARG A 329 -10.66 -7.53 5.60
N ASN A 330 -10.94 -6.68 4.61
CA ASN A 330 -11.79 -7.06 3.47
C ASN A 330 -11.11 -8.08 2.54
N MET A 331 -9.77 -8.06 2.46
CA MET A 331 -8.97 -9.08 1.75
C MET A 331 -8.78 -10.38 2.55
N ALA A 332 -9.05 -10.38 3.86
CA ALA A 332 -8.94 -11.56 4.72
C ALA A 332 -10.16 -12.49 4.61
N GLU A 333 -11.32 -11.94 4.25
CA GLU A 333 -12.55 -12.68 4.04
C GLU A 333 -12.36 -13.80 3.01
N GLY A 334 -12.75 -15.03 3.34
CA GLY A 334 -12.53 -16.22 2.51
C GLY A 334 -11.09 -16.79 2.52
N THR A 335 -10.13 -16.17 3.22
CA THR A 335 -8.76 -16.70 3.38
C THR A 335 -8.59 -17.46 4.69
N THR A 336 -7.42 -18.07 4.89
CA THR A 336 -6.99 -18.66 6.18
C THR A 336 -6.85 -17.61 7.29
N MET A 337 -6.59 -16.34 6.94
CA MET A 337 -6.50 -15.23 7.89
C MET A 337 -7.90 -14.78 8.32
N GLN A 338 -8.21 -14.84 9.62
CA GLN A 338 -9.47 -14.31 10.13
C GLN A 338 -9.38 -12.80 10.36
N SER A 339 -10.39 -12.03 9.92
CA SER A 339 -10.39 -10.56 9.97
C SER A 339 -10.25 -9.96 11.38
N LYS A 340 -10.53 -10.72 12.45
CA LYS A 340 -10.26 -10.32 13.84
C LYS A 340 -8.77 -10.25 14.18
N HIS A 341 -7.93 -11.09 13.55
CA HIS A 341 -6.48 -11.13 13.76
C HIS A 341 -5.72 -10.14 12.86
N VAL A 342 -6.42 -9.31 12.08
CA VAL A 342 -5.86 -8.17 11.34
C VAL A 342 -6.05 -6.90 12.19
N VAL A 343 -5.01 -6.48 12.89
CA VAL A 343 -5.03 -5.42 13.91
C VAL A 343 -4.15 -4.23 13.53
N VAL A 344 -4.28 -3.12 14.26
CA VAL A 344 -3.46 -1.91 14.06
C VAL A 344 -2.93 -1.41 15.40
N ALA A 345 -1.68 -0.95 15.43
CA ALA A 345 -1.01 -0.43 16.62
C ALA A 345 -1.59 0.91 17.15
N SER A 346 -2.48 1.54 16.40
CA SER A 346 -3.10 2.84 16.71
C SER A 346 -4.38 2.71 17.54
N THR A 347 -4.55 3.60 18.51
CA THR A 347 -5.81 3.84 19.24
C THR A 347 -6.65 4.97 18.63
N LYS A 348 -6.17 5.67 17.60
CA LYS A 348 -6.86 6.85 17.05
C LYS A 348 -8.15 6.42 16.33
N GLY A 349 -9.31 6.73 16.93
CA GLY A 349 -10.62 6.34 16.42
C GLY A 349 -11.16 5.02 17.00
N ASP A 350 -10.33 4.32 17.77
CA ASP A 350 -10.71 3.18 18.58
C ASP A 350 -11.06 3.68 20.00
N ARG A 351 -12.12 3.16 20.62
CA ARG A 351 -12.50 3.56 22.01
C ARG A 351 -11.78 2.71 23.07
N LEU A 352 -11.02 1.70 22.65
CA LEU A 352 -10.29 0.82 23.55
C LEU A 352 -9.13 1.54 24.26
N GLY A 353 -8.99 1.26 25.56
CA GLY A 353 -7.85 1.74 26.36
C GLY A 353 -6.53 1.05 25.96
N TYR A 354 -5.41 1.73 26.19
CA TYR A 354 -4.08 1.29 25.75
C TYR A 354 -3.73 -0.17 26.14
N ARG A 355 -4.09 -0.60 27.36
CA ARG A 355 -3.86 -1.98 27.85
C ARG A 355 -4.70 -3.03 27.10
N MET A 356 -5.96 -2.73 26.79
CA MET A 356 -6.81 -3.63 26.00
C MET A 356 -6.24 -3.79 24.58
N LYS A 357 -5.68 -2.71 24.03
CA LYS A 357 -5.05 -2.74 22.70
C LYS A 357 -3.78 -3.58 22.66
N ASP A 358 -2.99 -3.59 23.74
CA ASP A 358 -1.84 -4.48 23.86
C ASP A 358 -2.27 -5.96 23.91
N ASN A 359 -3.33 -6.28 24.64
CA ASN A 359 -3.87 -7.65 24.66
C ASN A 359 -4.41 -8.07 23.28
N GLU A 360 -5.18 -7.23 22.59
CA GLU A 360 -5.64 -7.49 21.20
C GLU A 360 -4.46 -7.72 20.24
N ILE A 361 -3.36 -6.98 20.40
CA ILE A 361 -2.14 -7.18 19.60
C ILE A 361 -1.47 -8.50 19.94
N PHE A 362 -1.26 -8.83 21.22
CA PHE A 362 -0.62 -10.08 21.64
C PHE A 362 -1.46 -11.32 21.37
N GLU A 363 -2.78 -11.20 21.37
CA GLU A 363 -3.70 -12.24 20.89
C GLU A 363 -3.58 -12.38 19.37
N ALA A 364 -3.72 -11.29 18.60
CA ALA A 364 -3.70 -11.36 17.15
C ALA A 364 -2.38 -11.89 16.55
N ILE A 365 -1.23 -11.60 17.15
CA ILE A 365 0.07 -12.12 16.68
C ILE A 365 0.40 -13.54 17.17
N ASP A 366 -0.53 -14.25 17.81
CA ASP A 366 -0.25 -15.60 18.33
C ASP A 366 0.04 -16.60 17.20
N GLY A 367 1.32 -16.74 16.87
CA GLY A 367 1.84 -17.60 15.80
C GLY A 367 1.88 -19.08 16.15
N ILE A 368 1.17 -19.49 17.20
CA ILE A 368 0.93 -20.89 17.56
C ILE A 368 -0.42 -21.33 16.98
N THR A 369 -1.43 -20.47 17.06
CA THR A 369 -2.81 -20.79 16.67
C THR A 369 -3.17 -20.29 15.27
N HIS A 370 -2.84 -19.03 14.92
CA HIS A 370 -3.29 -18.41 13.66
C HIS A 370 -2.32 -17.41 13.01
N GLY A 371 -1.32 -16.86 13.73
CA GLY A 371 -0.31 -15.94 13.18
C GLY A 371 -0.85 -14.71 12.44
N GLY A 372 -1.42 -13.75 13.17
CA GLY A 372 -2.11 -12.61 12.57
C GLY A 372 -1.22 -11.46 12.09
N THR A 373 -1.90 -10.39 11.63
CA THR A 373 -1.30 -9.22 10.99
C THR A 373 -1.37 -7.98 11.87
N LEU A 374 -0.22 -7.39 12.21
CA LEU A 374 -0.12 -6.12 12.92
C LEU A 374 0.29 -5.00 11.94
N VAL A 375 -0.63 -4.06 11.68
CA VAL A 375 -0.33 -2.84 10.92
C VAL A 375 0.20 -1.74 11.85
N VAL A 376 1.30 -1.11 11.47
CA VAL A 376 2.11 -0.19 12.30
C VAL A 376 2.37 1.09 11.50
N ALA A 377 2.24 2.26 12.13
CA ALA A 377 2.63 3.52 11.51
C ALA A 377 4.13 3.83 11.71
N ASP A 378 4.70 4.69 10.85
CA ASP A 378 6.08 5.21 10.84
C ASP A 378 6.49 6.06 12.07
N THR A 379 6.11 5.62 13.26
CA THR A 379 6.35 6.27 14.55
C THR A 379 7.19 5.36 15.42
N HIS A 380 8.28 5.89 15.98
CA HIS A 380 9.20 5.11 16.84
C HIS A 380 8.48 4.42 18.00
N GLN A 381 7.43 5.05 18.57
CA GLN A 381 6.64 4.47 19.65
C GLN A 381 5.87 3.21 19.23
N GLN A 382 5.23 3.20 18.05
CA GLN A 382 4.52 2.00 17.60
C GLN A 382 5.51 0.90 17.15
N VAL A 383 6.63 1.26 16.53
CA VAL A 383 7.65 0.27 16.13
C VAL A 383 8.30 -0.37 17.36
N LEU A 384 8.81 0.41 18.32
CA LEU A 384 9.45 -0.15 19.53
C LEU A 384 8.44 -0.77 20.49
N ASN A 385 7.44 0.01 20.92
CA ASN A 385 6.61 -0.37 22.06
C ASN A 385 5.42 -1.27 21.67
N LYS A 386 5.12 -1.43 20.38
CA LYS A 386 4.13 -2.38 19.89
C LYS A 386 4.81 -3.49 19.09
N ALA A 387 5.40 -3.20 17.92
CA ALA A 387 5.92 -4.24 17.03
C ALA A 387 7.10 -5.05 17.63
N CYS A 388 8.12 -4.40 18.20
CA CYS A 388 9.26 -5.12 18.76
C CYS A 388 8.87 -5.91 20.03
N ILE A 389 8.00 -5.36 20.89
CA ILE A 389 7.50 -6.08 22.08
C ILE A 389 6.60 -7.26 21.68
N ALA A 390 5.75 -7.07 20.66
CA ALA A 390 4.93 -8.12 20.05
C ALA A 390 5.77 -9.34 19.63
N ILE A 391 6.79 -9.13 18.79
CA ILE A 391 7.66 -10.21 18.31
C ILE A 391 8.48 -10.85 19.44
N LYS A 392 8.97 -10.06 20.42
CA LYS A 392 9.67 -10.61 21.58
C LYS A 392 8.79 -11.55 22.42
N LYS A 393 7.55 -11.14 22.73
CA LYS A 393 6.60 -11.98 23.47
C LYS A 393 6.13 -13.22 22.70
N PHE A 394 6.03 -13.12 21.38
CA PHE A 394 5.80 -14.29 20.54
C PHE A 394 6.96 -15.29 20.69
N ARG A 395 8.21 -14.82 20.63
CA ARG A 395 9.40 -15.67 20.81
C ARG A 395 9.63 -16.18 22.24
N GLU A 396 9.10 -15.51 23.26
CA GLU A 396 9.03 -16.05 24.64
C GLU A 396 8.18 -17.34 24.71
N ARG A 397 7.15 -17.47 23.87
CA ARG A 397 6.31 -18.68 23.77
C ARG A 397 6.82 -19.70 22.76
N LEU A 398 7.39 -19.22 21.66
CA LEU A 398 7.94 -20.03 20.57
C LEU A 398 9.40 -19.60 20.29
N PRO A 399 10.38 -20.14 21.03
CA PRO A 399 11.80 -19.90 20.75
C PRO A 399 12.15 -20.22 19.29
N GLY A 400 12.95 -19.36 18.66
CA GLY A 400 13.24 -19.44 17.22
C GLY A 400 12.08 -19.03 16.29
N GLY A 401 10.95 -18.57 16.83
CA GLY A 401 9.76 -18.20 16.04
C GLY A 401 10.06 -17.23 14.90
N LYS A 402 9.77 -17.67 13.67
CA LYS A 402 9.88 -16.90 12.43
C LYS A 402 8.76 -15.84 12.35
N PHE A 403 9.02 -14.71 11.69
CA PHE A 403 8.02 -13.67 11.41
C PHE A 403 8.36 -12.92 10.12
N ILE A 404 7.36 -12.27 9.52
CA ILE A 404 7.48 -11.56 8.25
C ILE A 404 7.39 -10.05 8.49
N LEU A 405 8.26 -9.27 7.81
CA LEU A 405 8.23 -7.81 7.83
C LEU A 405 7.90 -7.25 6.44
N VAL A 406 6.81 -6.49 6.33
CA VAL A 406 6.49 -5.69 5.14
C VAL A 406 6.74 -4.22 5.44
N VAL A 407 7.55 -3.57 4.60
CA VAL A 407 7.83 -2.13 4.65
C VAL A 407 7.13 -1.47 3.47
N ASP A 408 6.00 -0.82 3.74
CA ASP A 408 5.16 -0.12 2.77
C ASP A 408 5.53 1.36 2.63
N GLU A 409 5.46 1.89 1.41
CA GLU A 409 6.02 3.20 1.05
C GLU A 409 7.49 3.32 1.52
N ALA A 410 8.29 2.29 1.22
CA ALA A 410 9.63 2.08 1.80
C ALA A 410 10.62 3.24 1.59
N ASP A 411 10.48 3.98 0.50
CA ASP A 411 11.22 5.22 0.19
C ASP A 411 10.95 6.37 1.17
N ALA A 412 9.86 6.30 1.95
CA ALA A 412 9.56 7.24 3.03
C ALA A 412 10.14 6.82 4.39
N MET A 413 10.72 5.62 4.49
CA MET A 413 11.23 5.07 5.75
C MET A 413 12.71 5.37 5.96
N LEU A 414 13.50 5.38 4.88
CA LEU A 414 14.92 5.68 4.87
C LEU A 414 15.14 7.17 4.56
N ARG A 415 15.63 7.92 5.55
CA ARG A 415 15.60 9.39 5.60
C ARG A 415 16.96 10.03 5.84
N THR A 416 17.93 9.30 6.38
CA THR A 416 19.30 9.76 6.60
C THR A 416 20.32 8.66 6.28
N LYS A 417 21.46 9.03 5.67
CA LYS A 417 22.51 8.06 5.27
C LYS A 417 23.09 7.25 6.44
N ALA A 418 22.93 7.74 7.67
CA ALA A 418 23.43 7.11 8.89
C ALA A 418 22.33 6.45 9.75
N GLY A 419 21.07 6.37 9.29
CA GLY A 419 19.95 5.82 10.08
C GLY A 419 19.71 6.56 11.41
N SER A 420 20.07 7.85 11.45
CA SER A 420 20.22 8.65 12.67
C SER A 420 18.91 9.13 13.30
N GLN A 421 17.78 9.07 12.59
CA GLN A 421 16.49 9.45 13.19
C GLN A 421 16.01 8.37 14.16
N VAL A 422 15.39 8.78 15.26
CA VAL A 422 14.84 7.87 16.29
C VAL A 422 13.87 6.83 15.69
N PHE A 423 13.18 7.16 14.59
CA PHE A 423 12.38 6.20 13.84
C PHE A 423 13.21 5.19 13.04
N GLU A 424 14.29 5.61 12.38
CA GLU A 424 15.18 4.72 11.64
C GLU A 424 15.89 3.74 12.59
N GLN A 425 16.32 4.23 13.76
CA GLN A 425 16.85 3.38 14.84
C GLN A 425 15.82 2.39 15.39
N ALA A 426 14.53 2.75 15.39
CA ALA A 426 13.45 1.84 15.78
C ALA A 426 13.17 0.79 14.70
N LEU A 427 13.18 1.17 13.42
CA LEU A 427 13.08 0.26 12.29
C LEU A 427 14.27 -0.71 12.28
N GLN A 428 15.49 -0.23 12.52
CA GLN A 428 16.68 -1.08 12.63
C GLN A 428 16.54 -2.06 13.81
N GLN A 429 15.98 -1.65 14.96
CA GLN A 429 15.71 -2.58 16.06
C GLN A 429 14.68 -3.66 15.70
N LEU A 430 13.70 -3.38 14.85
CA LEU A 430 12.74 -4.37 14.34
C LEU A 430 13.39 -5.30 13.31
N ILE A 431 14.26 -4.79 12.44
CA ILE A 431 15.05 -5.59 11.49
C ILE A 431 16.06 -6.48 12.22
N ASN A 432 16.70 -5.98 13.29
CA ASN A 432 17.58 -6.74 14.17
C ASN A 432 16.84 -7.79 15.03
N LEU A 433 15.52 -7.95 14.88
CA LEU A 433 14.83 -9.14 15.36
C LEU A 433 14.89 -10.28 14.33
N GLU A 434 15.54 -10.12 13.18
CA GLU A 434 15.74 -11.18 12.18
C GLU A 434 14.40 -11.74 11.67
N PRO A 435 13.67 -10.97 10.84
CA PRO A 435 12.54 -11.52 10.09
C PRO A 435 13.06 -12.57 9.09
N CYS A 436 12.32 -13.67 8.90
CA CYS A 436 12.69 -14.66 7.88
C CYS A 436 12.51 -14.11 6.45
N MET A 437 11.67 -13.09 6.30
CA MET A 437 11.43 -12.41 5.02
C MET A 437 11.13 -10.93 5.27
N ARG A 438 11.79 -10.06 4.50
CA ARG A 438 11.50 -8.62 4.42
C ARG A 438 11.06 -8.24 3.02
N VAL A 439 9.84 -7.69 2.92
CA VAL A 439 9.26 -7.23 1.65
C VAL A 439 9.18 -5.70 1.64
N MET A 440 9.94 -5.06 0.75
CA MET A 440 9.98 -3.60 0.58
C MET A 440 9.09 -3.20 -0.60
N ILE A 441 8.01 -2.46 -0.33
CA ILE A 441 7.00 -2.09 -1.34
C ILE A 441 6.97 -0.57 -1.52
N SER A 442 7.07 -0.06 -2.75
CA SER A 442 6.97 1.38 -3.04
C SER A 442 6.48 1.68 -4.47
N ALA A 443 5.99 2.92 -4.67
CA ALA A 443 5.78 3.50 -6.00
C ALA A 443 7.01 4.25 -6.56
N THR A 444 7.99 4.50 -5.71
CA THR A 444 9.17 5.31 -5.97
C THR A 444 10.42 4.66 -5.34
N PRO A 445 10.80 3.44 -5.77
CA PRO A 445 11.75 2.61 -5.05
C PRO A 445 13.22 2.99 -5.25
N VAL A 446 13.59 3.74 -6.29
CA VAL A 446 14.99 4.05 -6.65
C VAL A 446 15.88 4.49 -5.47
N PRO A 447 15.45 5.39 -4.55
CA PRO A 447 16.30 5.80 -3.43
C PRO A 447 16.73 4.62 -2.54
N PHE A 448 15.81 3.72 -2.18
CA PHE A 448 16.19 2.57 -1.36
C PHE A 448 16.88 1.48 -2.19
N MET A 449 16.54 1.30 -3.47
CA MET A 449 17.28 0.39 -4.36
C MET A 449 18.76 0.77 -4.43
N LEU A 450 19.07 2.07 -4.50
CA LEU A 450 20.44 2.60 -4.44
C LEU A 450 21.12 2.26 -3.11
N GLN A 451 20.39 2.35 -2.01
CA GLN A 451 20.91 1.96 -0.68
C GLN A 451 21.18 0.46 -0.57
N LEU A 452 20.32 -0.41 -1.13
CA LEU A 452 20.54 -1.86 -1.17
C LEU A 452 21.81 -2.23 -1.95
N VAL A 453 22.02 -1.63 -3.13
CA VAL A 453 23.27 -1.80 -3.91
C VAL A 453 24.48 -1.20 -3.18
N ASN A 454 24.33 -0.09 -2.47
CA ASN A 454 25.40 0.52 -1.67
C ASN A 454 25.83 -0.33 -0.47
N LEU A 455 24.92 -1.10 0.13
CA LEU A 455 25.21 -2.03 1.22
C LEU A 455 26.00 -3.26 0.75
N GLY A 456 26.07 -3.50 -0.57
CA GLY A 456 26.76 -4.67 -1.12
C GLY A 456 26.07 -5.99 -0.79
N ILE A 457 24.74 -5.96 -0.57
CA ILE A 457 23.90 -7.16 -0.46
C ILE A 457 24.11 -7.96 -1.76
N GLU A 458 24.32 -9.26 -1.64
CA GLU A 458 24.80 -10.06 -2.77
C GLU A 458 23.73 -10.17 -3.87
N LYS A 459 24.21 -10.38 -5.10
CA LYS A 459 23.44 -10.23 -6.34
C LYS A 459 22.19 -11.11 -6.40
N ASP A 460 22.24 -12.27 -5.74
CA ASP A 460 21.25 -13.33 -5.82
C ASP A 460 20.23 -13.31 -4.65
N ASP A 461 20.47 -12.48 -3.63
CA ASP A 461 19.62 -12.40 -2.44
C ASP A 461 18.30 -11.64 -2.69
N ILE A 462 18.31 -10.68 -3.61
CA ILE A 462 17.21 -9.72 -3.80
C ILE A 462 16.28 -10.15 -4.93
N ASP A 463 15.09 -10.63 -4.57
CA ASP A 463 14.02 -10.84 -5.54
C ASP A 463 13.30 -9.53 -5.88
N PHE A 464 13.20 -9.20 -7.17
CA PHE A 464 12.48 -8.02 -7.64
C PHE A 464 11.21 -8.38 -8.40
N PHE A 465 10.11 -7.71 -8.06
CA PHE A 465 8.82 -7.84 -8.75
C PHE A 465 8.32 -6.46 -9.18
N GLY A 466 8.29 -6.21 -10.49
CA GLY A 466 7.53 -5.10 -11.07
C GLY A 466 6.05 -5.44 -11.20
N LEU A 467 5.18 -4.60 -10.65
CA LEU A 467 3.72 -4.72 -10.75
C LEU A 467 3.21 -4.05 -12.03
N ASP A 468 2.99 -4.87 -13.04
CA ASP A 468 2.38 -4.46 -14.30
C ASP A 468 0.90 -4.04 -14.07
N PRO A 469 0.46 -2.86 -14.55
CA PRO A 469 -0.91 -2.39 -14.33
C PRO A 469 -1.95 -3.14 -15.19
N SER A 470 -3.21 -3.13 -14.73
CA SER A 470 -4.36 -3.59 -15.55
C SER A 470 -4.61 -2.66 -16.75
N GLU A 471 -5.25 -3.13 -17.82
CA GLU A 471 -5.60 -2.27 -18.98
C GLU A 471 -6.53 -1.10 -18.62
N ASP A 472 -7.44 -1.31 -17.65
CA ASP A 472 -8.28 -0.26 -17.06
C ASP A 472 -7.48 0.74 -16.18
N TYR A 473 -6.14 0.71 -16.17
CA TYR A 473 -5.31 1.69 -15.47
C TYR A 473 -5.00 2.89 -16.36
N VAL A 474 -5.24 4.09 -15.82
CA VAL A 474 -4.76 5.37 -16.33
C VAL A 474 -3.39 5.63 -15.70
N GLY A 475 -2.35 5.63 -16.52
CA GLY A 475 -0.95 5.72 -16.14
C GLY A 475 -0.35 7.12 -16.27
N ILE A 476 0.98 7.17 -16.18
CA ILE A 476 1.77 8.40 -16.34
C ILE A 476 1.77 8.86 -17.81
N GLU A 477 1.76 7.89 -18.73
CA GLU A 477 1.58 8.03 -20.17
C GLU A 477 0.27 8.73 -20.58
N ASP A 478 -0.74 8.71 -19.71
CA ASP A 478 -2.03 9.39 -19.90
C ASP A 478 -2.06 10.79 -19.27
N LEU A 479 -0.96 11.27 -18.68
CA LEU A 479 -0.83 12.63 -18.14
C LEU A 479 -0.35 13.59 -19.24
N ARG A 480 -1.29 14.19 -19.95
CA ARG A 480 -1.01 15.07 -21.10
C ARG A 480 -0.90 16.53 -20.67
N PRO A 481 0.15 17.27 -21.07
CA PRO A 481 0.26 18.69 -20.78
C PRO A 481 -0.95 19.47 -21.30
N LEU A 482 -1.32 20.56 -20.62
CA LEU A 482 -2.30 21.53 -21.11
C LEU A 482 -1.91 21.99 -22.52
N GLN A 483 -2.88 22.02 -23.43
CA GLN A 483 -2.70 22.56 -24.79
C GLN A 483 -3.29 23.96 -24.87
N MET A 484 -2.53 24.92 -25.40
CA MET A 484 -3.04 26.23 -25.82
C MET A 484 -2.53 26.50 -27.23
N GLU A 485 -3.43 26.84 -28.16
CA GLU A 485 -3.07 27.12 -29.57
C GLU A 485 -2.26 25.98 -30.23
N GLY A 486 -2.57 24.73 -29.88
CA GLY A 486 -1.87 23.53 -30.36
C GLY A 486 -0.47 23.29 -29.76
N LYS A 487 -0.07 24.06 -28.75
CA LYS A 487 1.24 23.96 -28.09
C LYS A 487 1.11 23.50 -26.64
N GLU A 488 2.03 22.64 -26.21
CA GLU A 488 2.14 22.20 -24.82
C GLU A 488 2.56 23.32 -23.88
N VAL A 489 1.73 23.58 -22.86
CA VAL A 489 1.93 24.61 -21.85
C VAL A 489 2.37 24.00 -20.53
N PHE A 490 3.51 24.49 -20.03
CA PHE A 490 4.11 24.10 -18.77
C PHE A 490 4.26 25.30 -17.83
N LEU A 491 4.44 25.01 -16.54
CA LEU A 491 4.88 26.02 -15.57
C LEU A 491 6.41 26.16 -15.58
N GLU A 492 6.89 27.32 -15.18
CA GLU A 492 8.27 27.50 -14.72
C GLU A 492 8.34 27.22 -13.20
N HIS A 493 9.53 26.85 -12.70
CA HIS A 493 9.71 26.69 -11.26
C HIS A 493 9.60 28.03 -10.53
N ASP A 494 8.81 28.04 -9.46
CA ASP A 494 8.44 29.23 -8.68
C ASP A 494 7.63 30.30 -9.45
N GLU A 495 7.03 29.97 -10.61
CA GLU A 495 6.16 30.88 -11.39
C GLU A 495 4.93 31.35 -10.60
N LEU A 496 4.37 30.47 -9.76
CA LEU A 496 3.16 30.75 -9.00
C LEU A 496 3.50 31.40 -7.65
N THR A 497 3.09 32.67 -7.50
CA THR A 497 3.32 33.47 -6.28
C THR A 497 2.04 33.69 -5.48
N LYS A 498 2.19 34.12 -4.21
CA LYS A 498 1.05 34.47 -3.34
C LYS A 498 0.37 35.80 -3.72
N SER A 499 1.05 36.70 -4.44
CA SER A 499 0.62 38.10 -4.66
C SER A 499 -0.39 38.30 -5.80
N SER A 500 -0.76 37.24 -6.51
CA SER A 500 -1.82 37.26 -7.52
C SER A 500 -3.21 37.45 -6.91
N ALA A 501 -4.14 38.05 -7.66
CA ALA A 501 -5.52 38.32 -7.22
C ALA A 501 -6.28 37.06 -6.76
N VAL A 502 -5.95 35.91 -7.37
CA VAL A 502 -6.23 34.58 -6.82
C VAL A 502 -4.88 33.96 -6.44
N PRO A 503 -4.61 33.65 -5.17
CA PRO A 503 -3.29 33.19 -4.72
C PRO A 503 -2.78 31.96 -5.48
N TYR A 504 -1.49 31.92 -5.82
CA TYR A 504 -0.85 30.82 -6.56
C TYR A 504 -1.56 30.49 -7.88
N THR A 505 -1.90 31.52 -8.65
CA THR A 505 -2.62 31.39 -9.93
C THR A 505 -2.14 32.45 -10.91
N ASN A 506 -1.90 32.04 -12.15
CA ASN A 506 -1.60 32.88 -13.30
C ASN A 506 -2.56 32.54 -14.46
N GLU A 507 -2.33 33.11 -15.64
CA GLU A 507 -3.13 32.86 -16.84
C GLU A 507 -3.12 31.38 -17.26
N LYS A 508 -1.97 30.68 -17.20
CA LYS A 508 -1.86 29.24 -17.51
C LYS A 508 -2.75 28.39 -16.60
N VAL A 509 -2.73 28.68 -15.29
CA VAL A 509 -3.57 27.96 -14.31
C VAL A 509 -5.05 28.26 -14.53
N PHE A 510 -5.42 29.50 -14.89
CA PHE A 510 -6.79 29.81 -15.31
C PHE A 510 -7.17 29.14 -16.63
N ALA A 511 -6.24 28.97 -17.57
CA ALA A 511 -6.48 28.22 -18.81
C ALA A 511 -6.81 26.75 -18.50
N LEU A 512 -6.10 26.09 -17.57
CA LEU A 512 -6.49 24.75 -17.11
C LEU A 512 -7.85 24.73 -16.40
N TYR A 513 -8.17 25.71 -15.56
CA TYR A 513 -9.49 25.80 -14.93
C TYR A 513 -10.62 25.99 -15.96
N ASN A 514 -10.38 26.82 -16.98
CA ASN A 514 -11.31 27.07 -18.08
C ASN A 514 -11.48 25.82 -18.95
N ASP A 515 -10.40 25.08 -19.24
CA ASP A 515 -10.46 23.80 -19.93
C ASP A 515 -11.33 22.79 -19.15
N ALA A 516 -11.09 22.69 -17.84
CA ALA A 516 -11.83 21.80 -16.95
C ALA A 516 -13.33 22.11 -16.85
N VAL A 517 -13.75 23.37 -17.02
CA VAL A 517 -15.17 23.76 -17.06
C VAL A 517 -15.72 23.95 -18.48
N SER A 518 -14.91 23.71 -19.51
CA SER A 518 -15.38 23.82 -20.90
C SER A 518 -16.40 22.72 -21.18
N ARG A 519 -17.66 23.11 -21.40
CA ARG A 519 -18.77 22.17 -21.68
C ARG A 519 -18.68 21.62 -23.09
N ARG A 520 -17.67 20.79 -23.36
CA ARG A 520 -17.58 19.98 -24.58
C ARG A 520 -18.71 18.96 -24.57
N ALA A 521 -19.34 18.69 -25.72
CA ALA A 521 -20.42 17.72 -25.81
C ALA A 521 -19.98 16.35 -25.24
N GLY A 522 -20.83 15.75 -24.40
CA GLY A 522 -20.56 14.47 -23.73
C GLY A 522 -19.69 14.53 -22.46
N THR A 523 -19.00 15.64 -22.16
CA THR A 523 -18.17 15.72 -20.94
C THR A 523 -18.99 15.87 -19.65
N LYS A 524 -18.63 15.10 -18.63
CA LYS A 524 -19.23 15.11 -17.28
C LYS A 524 -18.18 14.61 -16.27
N GLY A 525 -18.50 14.59 -14.97
CA GLY A 525 -17.63 13.98 -13.96
C GLY A 525 -16.28 14.69 -13.77
N VAL A 526 -16.19 15.98 -14.08
CA VAL A 526 -14.94 16.76 -13.95
C VAL A 526 -14.41 16.69 -12.52
N LEU A 527 -13.14 16.32 -12.36
CA LEU A 527 -12.44 16.36 -11.09
C LEU A 527 -11.05 16.97 -11.27
N LEU A 528 -10.86 18.18 -10.74
CA LEU A 528 -9.59 18.89 -10.80
C LEU A 528 -8.84 18.78 -9.47
N LEU A 529 -7.56 18.44 -9.52
CA LEU A 529 -6.66 18.38 -8.37
C LEU A 529 -5.69 19.57 -8.38
N ASP A 530 -5.80 20.51 -7.44
CA ASP A 530 -4.89 21.65 -7.30
C ASP A 530 -3.91 21.43 -6.15
N ILE A 531 -2.63 21.27 -6.50
CA ILE A 531 -1.50 21.08 -5.61
C ILE A 531 -0.47 22.23 -5.80
N SER A 532 -0.96 23.47 -5.83
CA SER A 532 -0.13 24.66 -6.06
C SER A 532 0.04 25.60 -4.85
N SER A 533 -0.91 25.65 -3.92
CA SER A 533 -0.82 26.54 -2.74
C SER A 533 -0.24 25.81 -1.51
N PRO A 534 1.00 26.10 -1.08
CA PRO A 534 1.61 25.47 0.09
C PRO A 534 1.02 25.94 1.43
N TYR A 535 0.27 27.06 1.46
CA TYR A 535 -0.25 27.63 2.70
C TYR A 535 -1.60 27.03 3.10
N VAL A 536 -1.69 26.58 4.35
CA VAL A 536 -2.92 26.04 4.94
C VAL A 536 -3.62 27.04 5.86
N THR A 537 -2.86 27.77 6.67
CA THR A 537 -3.38 28.70 7.70
C THR A 537 -2.96 30.15 7.50
N ALA A 538 -1.82 30.43 6.87
CA ALA A 538 -1.37 31.78 6.55
C ALA A 538 -2.24 32.42 5.43
N ASP A 539 -2.20 33.73 5.26
CA ASP A 539 -2.89 34.37 4.11
C ASP A 539 -2.37 33.83 2.78
N GLY A 540 -3.22 33.85 1.75
CA GLY A 540 -3.00 33.15 0.50
C GLY A 540 -3.21 31.64 0.58
N ASN A 541 -3.90 31.14 1.62
CA ASN A 541 -4.10 29.70 1.83
C ASN A 541 -5.06 29.04 0.82
N VAL A 542 -5.03 27.70 0.80
CA VAL A 542 -5.93 26.84 0.02
C VAL A 542 -7.42 27.17 0.15
N LYS A 543 -7.89 27.65 1.31
CA LYS A 543 -9.31 28.02 1.49
C LYS A 543 -9.62 29.34 0.77
N GLN A 544 -8.81 30.38 0.99
CA GLN A 544 -8.94 31.65 0.28
C GLN A 544 -8.80 31.46 -1.24
N LYS A 545 -7.87 30.60 -1.69
CA LYS A 545 -7.74 30.22 -3.11
C LYS A 545 -9.03 29.57 -3.63
N ALA A 546 -9.53 28.53 -2.95
CA ALA A 546 -10.73 27.81 -3.36
C ALA A 546 -11.96 28.73 -3.49
N GLU A 547 -12.16 29.65 -2.55
CA GLU A 547 -13.26 30.63 -2.61
C GLU A 547 -13.11 31.64 -3.74
N ALA A 548 -11.89 32.10 -4.01
CA ALA A 548 -11.62 33.04 -5.08
C ALA A 548 -11.77 32.40 -6.47
N VAL A 549 -11.35 31.12 -6.65
CA VAL A 549 -11.58 30.36 -7.88
C VAL A 549 -13.07 30.09 -8.10
N GLN A 550 -13.80 29.63 -7.08
CA GLN A 550 -15.25 29.38 -7.16
C GLN A 550 -16.00 30.66 -7.56
N ARG A 551 -15.68 31.81 -6.96
CA ARG A 551 -16.31 33.08 -7.31
C ARG A 551 -15.95 33.49 -8.74
N LYS A 552 -14.68 33.45 -9.12
CA LYS A 552 -14.22 33.92 -10.42
C LYS A 552 -14.76 33.08 -11.60
N LEU A 553 -14.94 31.77 -11.43
CA LEU A 553 -15.58 30.94 -12.47
C LEU A 553 -17.10 31.17 -12.57
N LEU A 554 -17.76 31.53 -11.47
CA LEU A 554 -19.15 31.97 -11.51
C LEU A 554 -19.27 33.34 -12.20
N ASP A 555 -18.45 34.32 -11.79
CA ASP A 555 -18.48 35.70 -12.31
C ASP A 555 -18.07 35.78 -13.79
N ASP A 556 -16.98 35.11 -14.20
CA ASP A 556 -16.43 35.19 -15.57
C ASP A 556 -17.12 34.27 -16.58
N LYS A 557 -17.70 33.14 -16.13
CA LYS A 557 -18.19 32.06 -17.01
C LYS A 557 -19.63 31.60 -16.72
N GLY A 558 -20.25 32.06 -15.64
CA GLY A 558 -21.55 31.56 -15.20
C GLY A 558 -21.51 30.08 -14.77
N VAL A 559 -20.34 29.55 -14.39
CA VAL A 559 -20.19 28.13 -14.02
C VAL A 559 -20.11 27.94 -12.51
N ASP A 560 -21.13 27.28 -11.99
CA ASP A 560 -21.15 26.72 -10.64
C ASP A 560 -20.18 25.54 -10.50
N ILE A 561 -19.33 25.57 -9.47
CA ILE A 561 -18.43 24.46 -9.10
C ILE A 561 -18.48 24.16 -7.60
N VAL A 562 -18.30 22.89 -7.22
CA VAL A 562 -18.06 22.50 -5.83
C VAL A 562 -16.56 22.53 -5.54
N VAL A 563 -16.17 23.20 -4.46
CA VAL A 563 -14.77 23.22 -4.01
C VAL A 563 -14.59 22.42 -2.74
N ILE A 564 -13.54 21.59 -2.70
CA ILE A 564 -13.11 20.80 -1.55
C ILE A 564 -11.72 21.27 -1.12
N ILE A 565 -11.48 21.43 0.17
CA ILE A 565 -10.14 21.60 0.73
C ILE A 565 -9.72 20.33 1.48
N TYR A 566 -8.49 19.88 1.25
CA TYR A 566 -7.92 18.76 1.99
C TYR A 566 -6.66 19.16 2.75
N THR A 567 -6.78 19.20 4.08
CA THR A 567 -5.77 19.76 4.99
C THR A 567 -5.49 18.81 6.16
N ALA A 568 -4.52 19.13 7.01
CA ALA A 568 -4.27 18.37 8.24
C ALA A 568 -5.47 18.34 9.20
N SER A 569 -6.39 19.31 9.09
CA SER A 569 -7.60 19.40 9.93
C SER A 569 -8.74 18.46 9.47
N GLY A 570 -8.62 17.85 8.29
CA GLY A 570 -9.65 17.02 7.66
C GLY A 570 -10.03 17.48 6.25
N LEU A 571 -11.10 16.89 5.73
CA LEU A 571 -11.82 17.38 4.54
C LEU A 571 -12.81 18.46 4.93
N SER A 572 -13.09 19.37 4.00
CA SER A 572 -14.21 20.32 4.08
C SER A 572 -14.59 20.74 2.67
N PHE A 573 -15.87 21.05 2.42
CA PHE A 573 -16.33 21.42 1.09
C PHE A 573 -17.30 22.61 1.13
N LYS A 574 -17.48 23.24 -0.02
CA LYS A 574 -18.41 24.35 -0.22
C LYS A 574 -19.03 24.24 -1.61
N VAL A 575 -20.34 24.11 -1.63
CA VAL A 575 -21.15 24.20 -2.86
C VAL A 575 -21.49 25.67 -3.14
N PRO A 576 -21.82 26.04 -4.40
CA PRO A 576 -22.14 27.43 -4.75
C PRO A 576 -23.26 28.03 -3.89
N GLY A 577 -23.14 29.33 -3.58
CA GLY A 577 -24.10 30.07 -2.77
C GLY A 577 -24.25 29.59 -1.31
N LYS A 578 -23.50 28.59 -0.83
CA LYS A 578 -23.58 28.07 0.55
C LYS A 578 -22.32 28.38 1.37
N LYS A 579 -22.45 28.17 2.69
CA LYS A 579 -21.32 28.22 3.64
C LYS A 579 -20.49 26.93 3.53
N TRP A 580 -19.27 26.97 4.07
CA TRP A 580 -18.44 25.77 4.20
C TRP A 580 -19.07 24.74 5.13
N GLU A 581 -19.07 23.48 4.69
CA GLU A 581 -19.42 22.33 5.51
C GLU A 581 -18.13 21.62 5.95
N HIS A 582 -17.92 21.61 7.27
CA HIS A 582 -16.70 21.13 7.90
C HIS A 582 -16.92 19.78 8.61
N ASP A 583 -17.98 19.64 9.40
CA ASP A 583 -18.06 18.56 10.40
C ASP A 583 -18.49 17.21 9.85
N GLN A 584 -19.43 17.14 8.89
CA GLN A 584 -19.98 15.88 8.36
C GLN A 584 -18.88 14.96 7.80
N PHE A 585 -17.93 15.52 7.04
CA PHE A 585 -16.89 14.74 6.34
C PHE A 585 -15.48 14.93 6.91
N ARG A 586 -15.32 15.62 8.04
CA ARG A 586 -14.00 15.98 8.59
C ARG A 586 -13.02 14.81 8.72
N LYS A 587 -13.54 13.65 9.15
CA LYS A 587 -12.80 12.40 9.36
C LYS A 587 -13.00 11.38 8.23
N SER A 588 -13.71 11.74 7.17
CA SER A 588 -13.96 10.87 6.02
C SER A 588 -12.75 10.83 5.08
N THR A 589 -12.73 9.85 4.17
CA THR A 589 -11.86 9.87 2.99
C THR A 589 -12.53 10.63 1.84
N VAL A 590 -11.79 10.90 0.76
CA VAL A 590 -12.29 11.71 -0.36
C VAL A 590 -13.42 11.00 -1.13
N GLY A 591 -13.33 9.68 -1.31
CA GLY A 591 -14.29 8.89 -2.09
C GLY A 591 -15.74 8.99 -1.59
N PRO A 592 -16.03 8.76 -0.29
CA PRO A 592 -17.38 8.93 0.26
C PRO A 592 -17.95 10.35 0.13
N LEU A 593 -17.10 11.39 0.23
CA LEU A 593 -17.52 12.77 -0.02
C LEU A 593 -17.85 13.00 -1.51
N LEU A 594 -17.04 12.46 -2.43
CA LEU A 594 -17.35 12.53 -3.86
C LEU A 594 -18.62 11.76 -4.21
N ASN A 595 -18.82 10.54 -3.69
CA ASN A 595 -20.07 9.78 -3.87
C ASN A 595 -21.29 10.58 -3.39
N PHE A 596 -21.21 11.25 -2.24
CA PHE A 596 -22.27 12.13 -1.75
C PHE A 596 -22.55 13.30 -2.70
N ILE A 597 -21.50 13.93 -3.25
CA ILE A 597 -21.64 15.02 -4.23
C ILE A 597 -22.26 14.50 -5.54
N ASP A 598 -21.80 13.35 -6.04
CA ASP A 598 -22.26 12.74 -7.29
C ASP A 598 -23.74 12.32 -7.22
N THR A 599 -24.20 11.82 -6.07
CA THR A 599 -25.61 11.48 -5.85
C THR A 599 -26.48 12.73 -5.65
N LYS A 600 -25.99 13.76 -4.96
CA LYS A 600 -26.80 14.93 -4.58
C LYS A 600 -26.84 16.06 -5.62
N TYR A 601 -25.79 16.20 -6.43
CA TYR A 601 -25.61 17.29 -7.40
C TYR A 601 -25.33 16.80 -8.82
N GLY A 602 -25.18 15.49 -9.02
CA GLY A 602 -24.94 14.87 -10.33
C GLY A 602 -23.50 15.03 -10.86
N LEU A 603 -23.19 14.29 -11.92
CA LEU A 603 -21.88 14.35 -12.57
C LEU A 603 -21.65 15.65 -13.38
N ALA A 604 -22.72 16.36 -13.76
CA ALA A 604 -22.61 17.64 -14.49
C ALA A 604 -21.98 18.77 -13.65
N MET A 605 -22.05 18.68 -12.32
CA MET A 605 -21.40 19.61 -11.40
C MET A 605 -19.89 19.33 -11.33
N PRO A 606 -18.99 20.27 -11.70
CA PRO A 606 -17.55 20.10 -11.57
C PRO A 606 -17.10 20.13 -10.11
N VAL A 607 -16.07 19.35 -9.77
CA VAL A 607 -15.50 19.30 -8.41
C VAL A 607 -14.01 19.63 -8.45
N PHE A 608 -13.59 20.66 -7.71
CA PHE A 608 -12.20 21.10 -7.63
C PHE A 608 -11.66 20.84 -6.21
N ILE A 609 -10.60 20.05 -6.07
CA ILE A 609 -9.96 19.71 -4.79
C ILE A 609 -8.66 20.49 -4.63
N PHE A 610 -8.57 21.32 -3.60
CA PHE A 610 -7.40 22.13 -3.27
C PHE A 610 -6.67 21.55 -2.05
N GLY A 611 -5.35 21.42 -2.15
CA GLY A 611 -4.53 20.95 -1.05
C GLY A 611 -3.04 21.02 -1.35
N TYR A 612 -2.24 20.51 -0.42
CA TYR A 612 -0.78 20.42 -0.62
C TYR A 612 -0.22 19.19 0.10
N THR A 613 0.19 19.33 1.36
CA THR A 613 0.84 18.27 2.15
C THR A 613 0.01 17.00 2.32
N LYS A 614 -1.32 17.07 2.31
CA LYS A 614 -2.19 15.89 2.36
C LYS A 614 -2.40 15.24 0.96
N MET A 615 -2.39 16.02 -0.13
CA MET A 615 -2.50 15.48 -1.50
C MET A 615 -1.21 14.79 -1.96
N ARG A 616 -0.05 15.17 -1.41
CA ARG A 616 1.20 14.42 -1.62
C ARG A 616 1.19 13.00 -1.01
N ARG A 617 0.24 12.65 -0.13
CA ARG A 617 0.17 11.36 0.61
C ARG A 617 -0.82 10.37 0.00
N GLY A 618 -0.75 9.11 0.43
CA GLY A 618 -1.34 7.89 -0.16
C GLY A 618 -2.87 7.77 -0.30
N VAL A 619 -3.58 8.89 -0.42
CA VAL A 619 -5.05 8.94 -0.53
C VAL A 619 -5.48 8.87 -1.99
N SER A 620 -6.57 8.14 -2.25
CA SER A 620 -7.21 8.07 -3.56
C SER A 620 -8.20 9.22 -3.73
N PHE A 621 -8.08 9.99 -4.81
CA PHE A 621 -8.94 11.13 -5.13
C PHE A 621 -9.97 10.74 -6.20
N ARG A 622 -10.84 9.76 -5.90
CA ARG A 622 -11.87 9.27 -6.83
C ARG A 622 -13.09 8.71 -6.12
N SER A 623 -14.21 8.71 -6.82
CA SER A 623 -15.49 8.06 -6.48
C SER A 623 -15.66 6.81 -7.35
N THR A 624 -16.81 6.11 -7.30
CA THR A 624 -17.10 5.04 -8.27
C THR A 624 -17.47 5.58 -9.66
N ARG A 625 -17.85 6.85 -9.76
CA ARG A 625 -18.36 7.50 -10.98
C ARG A 625 -17.52 8.70 -11.44
N ARG A 626 -16.58 9.16 -10.61
CA ARG A 626 -15.76 10.35 -10.81
C ARG A 626 -14.30 10.07 -10.53
N VAL A 627 -13.44 10.33 -11.53
CA VAL A 627 -11.99 10.13 -11.48
C VAL A 627 -11.26 11.42 -11.84
N PRO A 628 -9.99 11.63 -11.45
CA PRO A 628 -9.22 12.81 -11.82
C PRO A 628 -9.22 13.04 -13.34
N THR A 629 -9.61 14.24 -13.77
CA THR A 629 -9.57 14.65 -15.19
C THR A 629 -8.58 15.78 -15.43
N HIS A 630 -8.25 16.58 -14.40
CA HIS A 630 -7.29 17.69 -14.48
C HIS A 630 -6.39 17.76 -13.24
N MET A 631 -5.16 18.24 -13.41
CA MET A 631 -4.22 18.44 -12.29
C MET A 631 -3.33 19.67 -12.46
N VAL A 632 -3.28 20.54 -11.44
CA VAL A 632 -2.20 21.54 -11.27
C VAL A 632 -1.21 21.02 -10.24
N MET A 633 0.09 20.99 -10.58
CA MET A 633 1.14 20.65 -9.62
C MET A 633 2.25 21.70 -9.66
N SER A 634 2.46 22.42 -8.56
CA SER A 634 3.56 23.36 -8.39
C SER A 634 4.30 23.07 -7.09
N LEU A 635 5.29 22.17 -7.20
CA LEU A 635 6.11 21.74 -6.08
C LEU A 635 7.43 22.52 -6.09
N GLY A 636 7.66 23.33 -5.06
CA GLY A 636 8.88 24.12 -4.93
C GLY A 636 10.18 23.31 -4.99
N LYS A 637 11.29 23.99 -5.27
CA LYS A 637 12.61 23.39 -5.57
C LYS A 637 13.17 22.46 -4.48
N GLY A 638 12.69 22.57 -3.24
CA GLY A 638 13.10 21.74 -2.11
C GLY A 638 12.45 20.34 -2.03
N HIS A 639 11.53 19.98 -2.95
CA HIS A 639 11.01 18.60 -3.04
C HIS A 639 11.91 17.74 -3.93
N HIS A 640 12.08 16.49 -3.52
CA HIS A 640 12.86 15.45 -4.19
C HIS A 640 12.02 14.66 -5.21
N VAL A 641 12.68 13.91 -6.10
CA VAL A 641 12.08 13.16 -7.22
C VAL A 641 10.93 12.25 -6.75
N SER A 642 11.16 11.42 -5.72
CA SER A 642 10.09 10.52 -5.23
C SER A 642 8.84 11.26 -4.77
N THR A 643 8.97 12.45 -4.15
CA THR A 643 7.79 13.27 -3.79
C THR A 643 7.00 13.70 -5.03
N ILE A 644 7.67 14.02 -6.14
CA ILE A 644 7.02 14.50 -7.37
C ILE A 644 6.33 13.36 -8.10
N VAL A 645 7.01 12.23 -8.30
CA VAL A 645 6.45 11.01 -8.89
C VAL A 645 5.26 10.50 -8.08
N GLN A 646 5.37 10.47 -6.74
CA GLN A 646 4.27 10.09 -5.84
C GLN A 646 3.09 11.10 -5.87
N THR A 647 3.34 12.39 -6.17
CA THR A 647 2.30 13.42 -6.25
C THR A 647 1.60 13.43 -7.61
N ALA A 648 2.33 13.30 -8.72
CA ALA A 648 1.77 13.12 -10.05
C ALA A 648 0.94 11.82 -10.13
N GLY A 649 1.38 10.75 -9.45
CA GLY A 649 0.63 9.50 -9.25
C GLY A 649 -0.73 9.61 -8.52
N ARG A 650 -1.17 10.81 -8.12
CA ARG A 650 -2.55 11.06 -7.68
C ARG A 650 -3.53 11.24 -8.84
N ALA A 651 -3.03 11.58 -10.03
CA ALA A 651 -3.78 11.60 -11.27
C ALA A 651 -3.91 10.22 -11.93
N THR A 652 -3.08 9.23 -11.56
CA THR A 652 -3.16 7.84 -12.06
C THR A 652 -4.12 6.99 -11.24
N PHE A 653 -4.91 6.10 -11.85
CA PHE A 653 -5.90 5.26 -11.14
C PHE A 653 -6.34 4.06 -11.99
N ARG A 654 -6.97 3.06 -11.37
CA ARG A 654 -7.79 2.05 -12.07
C ARG A 654 -9.21 2.61 -12.25
N GLY A 655 -9.73 2.58 -13.47
CA GLY A 655 -10.97 3.24 -13.92
C GLY A 655 -10.82 4.03 -15.22
N ARG A 656 -9.98 3.60 -16.18
CA ARG A 656 -9.89 4.17 -17.54
C ARG A 656 -11.26 4.20 -18.22
N ASN A 657 -12.08 3.19 -18.01
CA ASN A 657 -13.46 3.17 -18.50
C ASN A 657 -14.27 4.35 -17.91
N VAL A 658 -14.16 4.61 -16.60
CA VAL A 658 -14.82 5.76 -15.94
C VAL A 658 -14.27 7.11 -16.43
N LEU A 659 -13.01 7.19 -16.88
CA LEU A 659 -12.46 8.40 -17.50
C LEU A 659 -13.10 8.62 -18.90
N ASN A 660 -13.15 7.57 -19.72
CA ASN A 660 -13.75 7.57 -21.04
C ASN A 660 -15.26 7.87 -21.00
N ASP A 661 -16.00 7.22 -20.10
CA ASP A 661 -17.44 7.43 -19.86
C ASP A 661 -17.77 8.87 -19.48
N ASN A 662 -16.81 9.56 -18.85
CA ASN A 662 -16.89 10.96 -18.47
C ASN A 662 -16.50 11.94 -19.60
N GLY A 663 -16.13 11.42 -20.78
CA GLY A 663 -15.77 12.20 -21.97
C GLY A 663 -14.29 12.59 -22.07
N PHE A 664 -13.42 11.95 -21.30
CA PHE A 664 -11.98 12.25 -21.26
C PHE A 664 -11.15 11.05 -21.73
N LYS A 665 -10.13 11.28 -22.57
CA LYS A 665 -9.19 10.23 -23.01
C LYS A 665 -7.89 10.17 -22.19
N SER A 666 -7.62 11.23 -21.42
CA SER A 666 -6.37 11.49 -20.71
C SER A 666 -6.62 12.46 -19.55
N VAL A 667 -5.68 12.57 -18.62
CA VAL A 667 -5.73 13.61 -17.57
C VAL A 667 -4.92 14.81 -18.03
N THR A 668 -5.54 15.99 -18.13
CA THR A 668 -4.85 17.22 -18.51
C THR A 668 -4.04 17.76 -17.32
N VAL A 669 -2.73 17.94 -17.48
CA VAL A 669 -1.84 18.36 -16.40
C VAL A 669 -1.14 19.69 -16.69
N LEU A 670 -0.96 20.49 -15.64
CA LEU A 670 -0.17 21.72 -15.66
C LEU A 670 0.86 21.68 -14.53
N MET A 671 2.12 21.47 -14.89
CA MET A 671 3.26 21.33 -13.98
C MET A 671 4.55 21.81 -14.66
N PRO A 672 5.69 21.90 -13.95
CA PRO A 672 6.97 22.20 -14.58
C PRO A 672 7.38 21.15 -15.62
N ARG A 673 7.95 21.58 -16.77
CA ARG A 673 8.38 20.67 -17.85
C ARG A 673 9.34 19.60 -17.35
N THR A 674 10.37 20.00 -16.59
CA THR A 674 11.30 19.08 -15.91
C THR A 674 10.59 18.07 -15.01
N ASP A 675 9.59 18.51 -14.24
CA ASP A 675 8.88 17.62 -13.31
C ASP A 675 8.00 16.62 -14.08
N HIS A 676 7.40 17.01 -15.21
CA HIS A 676 6.68 16.09 -16.10
C HIS A 676 7.63 15.05 -16.73
N SER A 677 8.75 15.50 -17.31
CA SER A 677 9.75 14.62 -17.94
C SER A 677 10.35 13.62 -16.94
N VAL A 678 10.66 14.06 -15.71
CA VAL A 678 11.09 13.18 -14.62
C VAL A 678 10.07 12.10 -14.33
N VAL A 679 8.79 12.45 -14.22
CA VAL A 679 7.73 11.50 -13.85
C VAL A 679 7.58 10.40 -14.91
N VAL A 680 7.69 10.74 -16.19
CA VAL A 680 7.69 9.78 -17.32
C VAL A 680 8.94 8.91 -17.29
N ASN A 681 10.13 9.51 -17.31
CA ASN A 681 11.39 8.78 -17.45
C ASN A 681 11.72 7.92 -16.21
N TYR A 682 11.25 8.30 -15.03
CA TYR A 682 11.40 7.51 -13.80
C TYR A 682 10.67 6.16 -13.89
N GLN A 683 9.48 6.12 -14.51
CA GLN A 683 8.78 4.84 -14.71
C GLN A 683 9.50 3.99 -15.76
N ARG A 684 9.96 4.60 -16.87
CA ARG A 684 10.79 3.90 -17.88
C ARG A 684 12.04 3.26 -17.28
N TYR A 685 12.67 3.91 -16.30
CA TYR A 685 13.79 3.35 -15.55
C TYR A 685 13.39 2.10 -14.76
N ILE A 686 12.29 2.14 -14.00
CA ILE A 686 11.79 0.97 -13.26
C ILE A 686 11.39 -0.17 -14.21
N ASP A 687 10.74 0.15 -15.32
CA ASP A 687 10.30 -0.82 -16.33
C ASP A 687 11.54 -1.47 -17.02
N HIS A 688 12.62 -0.72 -17.26
CA HIS A 688 13.90 -1.23 -17.75
C HIS A 688 14.57 -2.18 -16.74
N VAL A 689 14.67 -1.80 -15.45
CA VAL A 689 15.21 -2.68 -14.39
C VAL A 689 14.39 -3.98 -14.29
N ASN A 690 13.06 -3.88 -14.33
CA ASN A 690 12.16 -5.04 -14.31
C ASN A 690 12.40 -5.97 -15.51
N LYS A 691 12.51 -5.40 -16.73
CA LYS A 691 12.81 -6.16 -17.96
C LYS A 691 14.12 -6.92 -17.83
N ARG A 692 15.18 -6.27 -17.35
CA ARG A 692 16.52 -6.86 -17.23
C ARG A 692 16.60 -8.00 -16.23
N ILE A 693 15.94 -7.86 -15.07
CA ILE A 693 15.85 -8.94 -14.08
C ILE A 693 15.05 -10.12 -14.65
N LYS A 694 13.99 -9.88 -15.43
CA LYS A 694 13.28 -10.93 -16.19
C LYS A 694 14.16 -11.57 -17.29
N CYS A 695 15.18 -10.88 -17.78
CA CYS A 695 16.20 -11.41 -18.72
C CYS A 695 17.39 -12.10 -18.03
N GLY A 696 17.41 -12.18 -16.68
CA GLY A 696 18.43 -12.91 -15.92
C GLY A 696 19.58 -12.07 -15.36
N ASP A 697 19.58 -10.74 -15.53
CA ASP A 697 20.53 -9.87 -14.83
C ASP A 697 20.26 -9.86 -13.33
N SER A 698 21.32 -9.79 -12.51
CA SER A 698 21.16 -9.56 -11.08
C SER A 698 20.54 -8.18 -10.80
N PHE A 699 19.92 -8.05 -9.62
CA PHE A 699 19.33 -6.78 -9.18
C PHE A 699 20.32 -5.60 -9.26
N ALA A 700 21.59 -5.82 -8.92
CA ALA A 700 22.61 -4.78 -8.95
C ALA A 700 23.01 -4.42 -10.40
N GLU A 701 23.15 -5.39 -11.30
CA GLU A 701 23.52 -5.13 -12.71
C GLU A 701 22.40 -4.43 -13.46
N ALA A 702 21.17 -4.93 -13.32
CA ALA A 702 19.97 -4.35 -13.91
C ALA A 702 19.75 -2.90 -13.49
N MET A 703 20.10 -2.55 -12.24
CA MET A 703 19.97 -1.20 -11.72
C MET A 703 21.16 -0.29 -12.09
N THR A 704 22.39 -0.80 -12.11
CA THR A 704 23.58 0.02 -12.38
C THR A 704 23.93 0.18 -13.86
N GLY A 705 23.30 -0.60 -14.76
CA GLY A 705 23.69 -0.60 -16.16
C GLY A 705 25.01 -1.33 -16.41
N ALA A 706 25.38 -2.29 -15.55
CA ALA A 706 26.72 -2.89 -15.59
C ALA A 706 26.94 -3.85 -16.78
N ASN A 707 25.91 -4.60 -17.19
CA ASN A 707 26.00 -5.54 -18.33
C ASN A 707 25.46 -4.95 -19.65
N GLU A 708 24.69 -3.86 -19.57
CA GLU A 708 24.03 -3.16 -20.71
C GLU A 708 23.80 -1.72 -20.24
N LEU A 709 24.02 -0.70 -21.07
CA LEU A 709 23.80 0.68 -20.67
C LEU A 709 22.31 0.96 -20.48
N VAL A 710 21.94 1.75 -19.46
CA VAL A 710 20.55 2.15 -19.25
C VAL A 710 20.16 3.20 -20.31
N PRO A 711 19.08 2.99 -21.09
CA PRO A 711 18.73 3.91 -22.16
C PRO A 711 18.57 5.36 -21.71
N ASP A 712 18.99 6.32 -22.54
CA ASP A 712 18.88 7.75 -22.22
C ASP A 712 17.40 8.18 -22.04
N THR A 713 16.46 7.50 -22.69
CA THR A 713 15.02 7.70 -22.48
C THR A 713 14.53 7.32 -21.06
N ALA A 714 15.34 6.60 -20.29
CA ALA A 714 15.16 6.29 -18.88
C ALA A 714 16.04 7.15 -17.94
N ASN A 715 16.91 8.02 -18.47
CA ASN A 715 17.75 8.93 -17.69
C ASN A 715 16.94 10.12 -17.15
N PHE A 716 16.13 9.88 -16.13
CA PHE A 716 15.30 10.91 -15.51
C PHE A 716 16.10 11.97 -14.72
N LEU A 717 17.37 11.71 -14.38
CA LEU A 717 18.23 12.68 -13.68
C LEU A 717 18.81 13.75 -14.60
N ARG A 718 18.95 13.44 -15.90
CA ARG A 718 19.24 14.44 -16.95
C ARG A 718 18.26 15.60 -16.92
N GLU A 719 17.01 15.34 -16.54
CA GLU A 719 15.91 16.30 -16.56
C GLU A 719 15.68 17.04 -15.25
N THR A 720 16.51 16.81 -14.21
CA THR A 720 16.29 17.45 -12.91
C THR A 720 17.52 17.69 -12.05
N PHE A 721 17.48 18.84 -11.36
CA PHE A 721 18.42 19.24 -10.31
C PHE A 721 18.07 18.67 -8.92
N ARG A 722 16.94 17.97 -8.80
CA ARG A 722 16.34 17.56 -7.52
C ARG A 722 16.98 16.27 -7.00
N GLU A 723 17.18 16.20 -5.68
CA GLU A 723 17.60 14.95 -5.01
C GLU A 723 16.62 13.80 -5.28
N LEU A 724 17.07 12.55 -5.16
CA LEU A 724 16.24 11.36 -5.37
C LEU A 724 15.22 11.18 -4.24
N GLY A 725 15.72 10.83 -3.05
CA GLY A 725 14.95 10.65 -1.83
C GLY A 725 15.11 11.81 -0.85
N ALA A 726 14.89 11.50 0.43
CA ALA A 726 15.09 12.45 1.53
C ALA A 726 16.58 12.59 1.92
N ILE A 727 17.44 11.68 1.48
CA ILE A 727 18.88 11.68 1.76
C ILE A 727 19.59 12.57 0.73
N LYS A 728 20.39 13.52 1.22
CA LYS A 728 21.20 14.40 0.37
C LYS A 728 22.36 13.65 -0.26
N GLY A 729 22.67 13.97 -1.51
CA GLY A 729 23.76 13.38 -2.29
C GLY A 729 23.38 12.11 -3.04
N GLU A 730 22.20 11.51 -2.80
CA GLU A 730 21.74 10.32 -3.53
C GLU A 730 21.70 10.57 -5.05
N ARG A 731 21.34 11.78 -5.51
CA ARG A 731 21.38 12.12 -6.94
C ARG A 731 22.78 11.93 -7.53
N ARG A 732 23.82 12.42 -6.85
CA ARG A 732 25.22 12.29 -7.32
C ARG A 732 25.72 10.86 -7.18
N GLU A 733 25.35 10.17 -6.12
CA GLU A 733 25.71 8.75 -5.90
C GLU A 733 25.10 7.84 -6.98
N PHE A 734 23.87 8.12 -7.41
CA PHE A 734 23.23 7.46 -8.56
C PHE A 734 23.93 7.78 -9.88
N MET A 735 24.16 9.07 -10.21
CA MET A 735 24.85 9.47 -11.45
C MET A 735 26.27 8.90 -11.57
N ASN A 736 26.92 8.59 -10.45
CA ASN A 736 28.24 7.94 -10.43
C ASN A 736 28.19 6.42 -10.59
N ARG A 737 27.03 5.78 -10.39
CA ARG A 737 26.86 4.32 -10.39
C ARG A 737 26.08 3.80 -11.59
N VAL A 738 25.09 4.55 -12.07
CA VAL A 738 24.22 4.13 -13.15
C VAL A 738 24.82 4.60 -14.47
N GLN A 739 25.21 3.63 -15.29
CA GLN A 739 25.74 3.87 -16.62
C GLN A 739 24.57 4.05 -17.61
N HIS A 740 24.55 5.19 -18.29
CA HIS A 740 23.54 5.52 -19.28
C HIS A 740 24.13 5.52 -20.69
N GLU A 741 23.30 5.24 -21.69
CA GLU A 741 23.63 5.51 -23.09
C GLU A 741 23.99 7.00 -23.28
N GLU A 742 24.90 7.28 -24.22
CA GLU A 742 25.17 8.68 -24.58
C GLU A 742 23.99 9.29 -25.34
N PRO A 743 23.57 10.51 -24.99
CA PRO A 743 22.38 11.11 -25.58
C PRO A 743 22.63 11.58 -27.01
N LYS A 744 21.87 11.02 -27.97
CA LYS A 744 21.93 11.33 -29.42
C LYS A 744 21.43 12.74 -29.81
N GLY A 745 21.43 13.70 -28.88
CA GLY A 745 20.95 15.07 -29.10
C GLY A 745 20.19 15.65 -27.90
N LEU A 746 19.79 16.92 -28.01
CA LEU A 746 19.10 17.66 -26.93
C LEU A 746 17.69 17.14 -26.68
N SER A 747 17.34 16.92 -25.40
CA SER A 747 15.98 16.57 -24.99
C SER A 747 14.97 17.70 -25.21
N ALA A 748 13.66 17.41 -25.15
CA ALA A 748 12.62 18.44 -25.30
C ALA A 748 12.65 19.53 -24.22
N ASN A 749 13.22 19.22 -23.05
CA ASN A 749 13.45 20.18 -21.98
C ASN A 749 14.75 20.96 -22.23
N GLU A 750 15.83 20.31 -22.64
CA GLU A 750 17.06 21.00 -23.05
C GLU A 750 16.85 21.95 -24.23
N LYS A 751 16.05 21.57 -25.24
CA LYS A 751 15.68 22.48 -26.34
C LYS A 751 14.98 23.75 -25.83
N ALA A 752 14.15 23.64 -24.79
CA ALA A 752 13.53 24.78 -24.15
C ALA A 752 14.51 25.61 -23.29
N VAL A 753 15.44 24.95 -22.58
CA VAL A 753 16.53 25.59 -21.84
C VAL A 753 17.48 26.35 -22.79
N ARG A 754 17.81 25.76 -23.95
CA ARG A 754 18.56 26.39 -25.04
C ARG A 754 17.82 27.62 -25.53
N ALA A 755 16.59 27.48 -26.01
CA ALA A 755 15.79 28.61 -26.51
C ALA A 755 15.65 29.75 -25.48
N LYS A 756 15.58 29.43 -24.18
CA LYS A 756 15.51 30.42 -23.09
C LYS A 756 16.80 31.23 -22.89
N PHE A 757 17.97 30.67 -23.22
CA PHE A 757 19.26 31.32 -23.03
C PHE A 757 19.96 31.70 -24.34
N TRP A 758 19.45 31.28 -25.50
CA TRP A 758 20.09 31.45 -26.82
C TRP A 758 20.40 32.92 -27.11
N ASP A 759 19.47 33.81 -26.76
CA ASP A 759 19.52 35.25 -27.05
C ASP A 759 19.82 36.12 -25.80
N ASP A 760 20.01 35.53 -24.60
CA ASP A 760 20.48 36.30 -23.42
C ASP A 760 22.00 36.42 -23.46
N GLU A 761 22.50 37.53 -23.99
CA GLU A 761 23.93 37.89 -24.07
C GLU A 761 24.68 37.62 -22.75
N ASN A 762 24.06 37.89 -21.59
CA ASN A 762 24.71 37.69 -20.28
C ASN A 762 24.80 36.21 -19.92
N ALA A 763 23.80 35.41 -20.32
CA ALA A 763 23.84 33.96 -20.17
C ALA A 763 24.90 33.37 -21.10
N GLN A 764 24.95 33.81 -22.36
CA GLN A 764 25.93 33.36 -23.36
C GLN A 764 27.38 33.65 -22.94
N LYS A 765 27.66 34.88 -22.49
CA LYS A 765 28.97 35.26 -21.94
C LYS A 765 29.35 34.43 -20.71
N LEU A 766 28.40 34.15 -19.82
CA LEU A 766 28.63 33.31 -18.65
C LEU A 766 28.84 31.82 -19.02
N LEU A 767 28.16 31.29 -20.04
CA LEU A 767 28.37 29.91 -20.52
C LEU A 767 29.80 29.74 -21.05
N ARG A 768 30.29 30.67 -21.88
CA ARG A 768 31.69 30.68 -22.34
C ARG A 768 32.69 30.79 -21.19
N SER A 769 32.39 31.64 -20.20
CA SER A 769 33.21 31.78 -19.00
C SER A 769 33.37 30.46 -18.23
N ILE A 770 32.25 29.77 -18.00
CA ILE A 770 32.25 28.43 -17.38
C ILE A 770 33.08 27.43 -18.18
N VAL A 771 32.96 27.45 -19.51
CA VAL A 771 33.70 26.54 -20.42
C VAL A 771 35.21 26.86 -20.49
N ARG A 772 35.62 28.11 -20.29
CA ARG A 772 37.04 28.48 -20.13
C ARG A 772 37.61 27.99 -18.82
N LEU A 773 36.95 28.29 -17.69
CA LEU A 773 37.36 27.84 -16.35
C LEU A 773 37.49 26.30 -16.27
N GLN A 774 36.66 25.58 -17.03
CA GLN A 774 36.74 24.13 -17.18
C GLN A 774 38.06 23.59 -17.76
N LYS A 775 38.83 24.39 -18.53
CA LYS A 775 40.13 23.91 -19.07
C LYS A 775 41.16 23.65 -17.96
N GLY A 776 40.99 24.24 -16.76
CA GLY A 776 41.80 23.96 -15.58
C GLY A 776 41.12 23.05 -14.54
N HIS A 777 39.84 23.27 -14.24
CA HIS A 777 39.16 22.60 -13.13
C HIS A 777 37.68 22.24 -13.42
N TYR A 778 37.23 21.09 -12.93
CA TYR A 778 35.82 20.67 -13.04
C TYR A 778 34.89 21.40 -12.05
N LYS A 779 35.45 22.07 -11.04
CA LYS A 779 34.76 22.89 -10.03
C LYS A 779 35.20 24.34 -10.17
N PHE A 780 34.28 25.27 -9.91
CA PHE A 780 34.56 26.71 -9.86
C PHE A 780 33.69 27.40 -8.79
N HIS A 781 34.17 28.51 -8.26
CA HIS A 781 33.42 29.40 -7.39
C HIS A 781 32.77 30.54 -8.18
N VAL A 782 31.70 31.11 -7.64
CA VAL A 782 30.94 32.20 -8.28
C VAL A 782 31.74 33.48 -8.50
N ASP A 783 32.83 33.69 -7.77
CA ASP A 783 33.71 34.84 -8.00
C ASP A 783 34.72 34.57 -9.13
N ASP A 784 35.23 33.34 -9.28
CA ASP A 784 36.05 32.92 -10.44
C ASP A 784 35.30 33.18 -11.76
N ALA A 785 34.02 32.80 -11.82
CA ALA A 785 33.14 33.07 -12.97
C ALA A 785 32.79 34.55 -13.16
N ARG A 786 33.06 35.42 -12.19
CA ARG A 786 32.92 36.88 -12.32
C ARG A 786 34.22 37.55 -12.74
N GLU A 787 35.35 37.00 -12.31
CA GLU A 787 36.68 37.46 -12.68
C GLU A 787 36.96 37.11 -14.15
N ASP A 788 36.73 35.87 -14.59
CA ASP A 788 36.84 35.51 -16.01
C ASP A 788 35.81 36.26 -16.89
N LEU A 789 34.58 36.49 -16.43
CA LEU A 789 33.61 37.35 -17.16
C LEU A 789 34.12 38.79 -17.36
N ALA A 790 34.79 39.35 -16.35
CA ALA A 790 35.33 40.71 -16.42
C ALA A 790 36.60 40.79 -17.27
N GLU A 791 37.47 39.79 -17.20
CA GLU A 791 38.74 39.72 -17.91
C GLU A 791 38.57 39.32 -19.39
N ALA A 792 37.85 38.23 -19.67
CA ALA A 792 37.76 37.63 -21.00
C ALA A 792 36.57 38.10 -21.85
N GLU A 793 35.47 38.54 -21.24
CA GLU A 793 34.28 39.06 -21.96
C GLU A 793 34.07 40.58 -21.78
N GLY A 794 34.91 41.24 -20.97
CA GLY A 794 34.76 42.65 -20.61
C GLY A 794 33.46 42.99 -19.86
N LEU A 795 32.77 41.99 -19.30
CA LEU A 795 31.41 42.13 -18.77
C LEU A 795 31.37 42.07 -17.23
N THR A 796 31.21 43.23 -16.60
CA THR A 796 31.12 43.34 -15.14
C THR A 796 29.70 43.05 -14.61
N LEU A 797 29.38 41.77 -14.37
CA LEU A 797 28.10 41.40 -13.73
C LEU A 797 28.14 41.49 -12.20
N SER A 798 27.02 41.97 -11.63
CA SER A 798 26.82 41.94 -10.18
C SER A 798 26.75 40.50 -9.66
N LYS A 799 27.28 40.26 -8.46
CA LYS A 799 27.27 38.93 -7.84
C LYS A 799 25.87 38.34 -7.74
N GLN A 800 24.84 39.18 -7.58
CA GLN A 800 23.43 38.76 -7.57
C GLN A 800 22.93 38.30 -8.95
N LYS A 801 23.28 38.99 -10.05
CA LYS A 801 22.90 38.59 -11.41
C LYS A 801 23.59 37.28 -11.82
N VAL A 802 24.89 37.11 -11.51
CA VAL A 802 25.61 35.86 -11.77
C VAL A 802 25.05 34.70 -10.94
N ASN A 803 24.84 34.86 -9.63
CA ASN A 803 24.16 33.84 -8.83
C ASN A 803 22.74 33.52 -9.36
N GLY A 804 22.04 34.52 -9.91
CA GLY A 804 20.77 34.36 -10.60
C GLY A 804 20.89 33.42 -11.81
N LEU A 805 21.79 33.73 -12.74
CA LEU A 805 22.02 32.92 -13.95
C LEU A 805 22.54 31.52 -13.61
N LEU A 806 23.58 31.38 -12.78
CA LEU A 806 24.08 30.08 -12.33
C LEU A 806 23.00 29.24 -11.64
N SER A 807 22.11 29.86 -10.86
CA SER A 807 20.97 29.15 -10.26
C SER A 807 19.96 28.69 -11.31
N GLN A 808 19.79 29.42 -12.43
CA GLN A 808 18.96 28.99 -13.55
C GLN A 808 19.65 27.89 -14.40
N PHE A 809 20.97 27.95 -14.60
CA PHE A 809 21.75 26.89 -15.24
C PHE A 809 21.69 25.57 -14.46
N VAL A 810 21.72 25.64 -13.12
CA VAL A 810 21.44 24.47 -12.26
C VAL A 810 20.02 23.95 -12.48
N GLN A 811 19.01 24.82 -12.57
CA GLN A 811 17.63 24.39 -12.80
C GLN A 811 17.43 23.75 -14.18
N GLY A 812 18.13 24.23 -15.20
CA GLY A 812 18.21 23.64 -16.54
C GLY A 812 19.25 22.53 -16.68
N THR A 813 19.77 21.99 -15.56
CA THR A 813 20.72 20.85 -15.50
C THR A 813 22.03 21.00 -16.29
N LEU A 814 22.37 22.22 -16.68
CA LEU A 814 23.60 22.55 -17.42
C LEU A 814 24.84 22.43 -16.53
N ILE A 815 24.69 22.76 -15.24
CA ILE A 815 25.73 22.68 -14.21
C ILE A 815 25.11 22.18 -12.90
N ASP A 816 25.93 21.69 -11.98
CA ASP A 816 25.53 21.27 -10.64
C ASP A 816 26.04 22.23 -9.56
N ARG A 817 25.46 22.17 -8.36
CA ARG A 817 26.06 22.79 -7.16
C ARG A 817 26.99 21.80 -6.50
N ASP A 818 28.14 22.27 -6.01
CA ASP A 818 29.06 21.42 -5.26
C ASP A 818 28.62 21.29 -3.79
N PRO A 819 28.22 20.09 -3.32
CA PRO A 819 27.81 19.89 -1.94
C PRO A 819 28.99 19.88 -0.95
N GLU A 820 30.23 19.66 -1.42
CA GLU A 820 31.42 19.53 -0.56
C GLU A 820 31.95 20.90 -0.14
N ASN A 821 32.11 21.81 -1.10
CA ASN A 821 32.66 23.15 -0.86
C ASN A 821 31.61 24.20 -0.44
N GLY A 822 30.32 23.87 -0.51
CA GLY A 822 29.25 24.67 0.07
C GLY A 822 28.68 25.77 -0.84
N LYS A 823 28.25 26.89 -0.24
CA LYS A 823 27.54 27.95 -0.99
C LYS A 823 28.50 28.69 -1.92
N GLY A 824 28.07 28.88 -3.17
CA GLY A 824 28.83 29.63 -4.19
C GLY A 824 29.71 28.74 -5.07
N TRP A 825 29.85 27.46 -4.75
CA TRP A 825 30.61 26.49 -5.54
C TRP A 825 29.71 25.69 -6.50
N TYR A 826 30.21 25.51 -7.71
CA TYR A 826 29.54 24.84 -8.81
C TYR A 826 30.45 23.78 -9.44
N LEU A 827 29.82 22.79 -10.04
CA LEU A 827 30.45 21.65 -10.70
C LEU A 827 29.93 21.59 -12.14
N VAL A 828 30.81 21.39 -13.12
CA VAL A 828 30.40 20.97 -14.46
C VAL A 828 30.95 19.57 -14.69
N THR A 829 30.05 18.61 -14.86
CA THR A 829 30.40 17.20 -15.06
C THR A 829 31.09 17.01 -16.42
N LYS A 830 31.86 15.93 -16.58
CA LYS A 830 32.51 15.60 -17.87
C LYS A 830 31.49 15.51 -19.02
N ILE A 831 30.35 14.90 -18.75
CA ILE A 831 29.21 14.77 -19.68
C ILE A 831 28.65 16.16 -20.06
N ASN A 832 28.57 17.08 -19.10
CA ASN A 832 28.05 18.41 -19.36
C ASN A 832 29.02 19.28 -20.18
N ARG A 833 30.34 19.08 -20.11
CA ARG A 833 31.33 19.91 -20.85
C ARG A 833 31.04 19.98 -22.34
N ASN A 834 30.95 18.84 -23.01
CA ASN A 834 30.67 18.78 -24.45
C ASN A 834 29.23 19.27 -24.73
N ARG A 835 28.28 18.94 -23.86
CA ARG A 835 26.87 19.37 -24.00
C ARG A 835 26.68 20.87 -23.88
N LEU A 836 27.46 21.60 -23.07
CA LEU A 836 27.37 23.07 -22.94
C LEU A 836 27.56 23.78 -24.29
N VAL A 837 28.34 23.18 -25.21
CA VAL A 837 28.57 23.71 -26.56
C VAL A 837 27.26 23.87 -27.33
N HIS A 838 26.32 22.92 -27.21
CA HIS A 838 25.01 23.02 -27.86
C HIS A 838 24.08 24.11 -27.28
N PHE A 839 24.44 24.75 -26.17
CA PHE A 839 23.72 25.89 -25.58
C PHE A 839 24.39 27.24 -25.88
N MET A 840 25.58 27.23 -26.50
CA MET A 840 26.30 28.44 -26.88
C MET A 840 25.90 28.90 -28.29
N ASN A 841 25.54 30.18 -28.42
CA ASN A 841 25.30 30.82 -29.71
C ASN A 841 26.58 31.55 -30.17
N ALA A 842 27.08 31.16 -31.34
CA ALA A 842 28.30 31.70 -31.96
C ALA A 842 28.21 33.21 -32.27
N GLU A 843 27.02 33.75 -32.51
CA GLU A 843 26.81 35.18 -32.79
C GLU A 843 27.28 36.08 -31.63
N PHE A 844 27.30 35.55 -30.40
CA PHE A 844 27.72 36.31 -29.23
C PHE A 844 29.23 36.22 -28.93
N GLY A 845 30.03 35.44 -29.67
CA GLY A 845 31.48 35.34 -29.47
C GLY A 845 32.11 33.98 -29.80
N TRP A 846 33.43 33.88 -29.59
CA TRP A 846 34.23 32.68 -29.91
C TRP A 846 33.66 31.39 -29.29
N MET A 847 33.62 30.33 -30.11
CA MET A 847 33.29 28.97 -29.67
C MET A 847 34.57 28.14 -29.52
N PRO A 848 34.64 27.18 -28.57
CA PRO A 848 35.85 26.39 -28.37
C PRO A 848 36.19 25.52 -29.59
N ASP A 849 37.32 25.81 -30.23
CA ASP A 849 37.82 25.06 -31.40
C ASP A 849 38.07 23.56 -31.08
N ASP A 850 38.36 23.23 -29.81
CA ASP A 850 38.58 21.86 -29.31
C ASP A 850 37.27 21.05 -29.10
N ALA A 851 36.11 21.53 -29.57
CA ALA A 851 34.83 20.85 -29.41
C ALA A 851 34.61 19.68 -30.40
N GLY A 852 35.63 18.83 -30.57
CA GLY A 852 35.49 17.48 -31.14
C GLY A 852 35.07 17.41 -32.60
N ALA A 853 35.83 18.00 -33.52
CA ALA A 853 35.66 17.80 -34.97
C ALA A 853 36.11 16.40 -35.47
N ASP A 854 36.05 15.38 -34.62
CA ASP A 854 36.51 13.99 -34.87
C ASP A 854 35.39 12.95 -34.62
N ASP A 855 34.26 13.36 -34.04
CA ASP A 855 33.02 12.56 -33.98
C ASP A 855 32.07 13.03 -35.10
N GLY A 856 32.02 12.28 -36.20
CA GLY A 856 31.38 12.64 -37.47
C GLY A 856 29.85 12.76 -37.45
N PHE A 857 29.31 13.74 -36.73
CA PHE A 857 27.97 14.27 -36.96
C PHE A 857 28.03 15.36 -38.03
N GLU A 858 27.89 14.96 -39.30
CA GLU A 858 27.58 15.89 -40.38
C GLU A 858 26.27 16.60 -40.04
N TYR A 859 26.35 17.93 -39.88
CA TYR A 859 25.18 18.80 -39.86
C TYR A 859 24.68 18.93 -41.30
N ASP A 860 23.91 17.93 -41.73
CA ASP A 860 23.24 17.97 -43.01
C ASP A 860 22.24 19.14 -43.00
N SER A 861 22.63 20.21 -43.70
CA SER A 861 21.97 21.52 -43.70
C SER A 861 21.83 22.07 -45.11
N SER A 862 21.79 21.16 -46.09
CA SER A 862 21.58 21.47 -47.52
C SER A 862 20.62 20.47 -48.17
N ASP A 863 19.35 20.53 -47.75
CA ASP A 863 18.22 19.96 -48.50
C ASP A 863 17.05 20.98 -48.51
N ASP A 864 17.27 22.07 -49.25
CA ASP A 864 16.22 22.84 -49.92
C ASP A 864 16.64 22.96 -51.41
N ASP A 865 15.69 22.81 -52.32
CA ASP A 865 15.81 23.02 -53.78
C ASP A 865 16.64 22.01 -54.64
N ASN A 866 16.27 20.73 -54.65
CA ASN A 866 15.89 19.93 -55.86
C ASN A 866 15.97 18.40 -55.62
N ASP A 867 14.82 17.72 -55.52
CA ASP A 867 14.44 16.75 -56.57
C ASP A 867 12.93 16.51 -56.57
N SER A 868 12.40 16.15 -57.74
CA SER A 868 11.00 15.79 -57.93
C SER A 868 10.88 14.30 -58.27
N SER A 869 9.87 13.64 -57.69
CA SER A 869 9.46 12.23 -57.93
C SER A 869 10.27 11.12 -57.23
N ILE A 870 9.91 10.84 -55.97
CA ILE A 870 9.95 9.49 -55.39
C ILE A 870 8.58 9.21 -54.77
N GLU A 871 7.99 8.06 -55.08
CA GLU A 871 6.69 7.61 -54.55
C GLU A 871 6.81 7.13 -53.09
N PRO A 872 5.77 7.26 -52.25
CA PRO A 872 5.83 6.82 -50.86
C PRO A 872 5.71 5.30 -50.73
N GLU A 873 6.73 4.64 -50.17
CA GLU A 873 6.63 3.25 -49.75
C GLU A 873 5.61 3.08 -48.62
N SER A 874 4.81 2.01 -48.70
CA SER A 874 3.70 1.71 -47.80
C SER A 874 4.15 1.12 -46.46
N GLU A 875 3.61 1.63 -45.35
CA GLU A 875 3.70 0.98 -44.03
C GLU A 875 3.03 -0.42 -44.05
N PRO A 876 3.56 -1.42 -43.31
CA PRO A 876 2.95 -2.75 -43.22
C PRO A 876 1.66 -2.73 -42.37
N PRO A 877 0.63 -3.53 -42.73
CA PRO A 877 -0.68 -3.45 -42.09
C PRO A 877 -0.72 -4.06 -40.69
N LEU A 878 -1.45 -3.38 -39.78
CA LEU A 878 -1.89 -3.94 -38.50
C LEU A 878 -2.95 -5.03 -38.72
N PRO A 879 -3.02 -6.06 -37.85
CA PRO A 879 -3.96 -7.17 -38.02
C PRO A 879 -5.42 -6.74 -37.80
N ALA A 880 -6.31 -7.32 -38.60
CA ALA A 880 -7.71 -6.91 -38.72
C ALA A 880 -8.53 -7.11 -37.44
N ALA A 881 -9.33 -6.08 -37.11
CA ALA A 881 -10.47 -6.21 -36.21
C ALA A 881 -11.75 -6.51 -37.02
N VAL A 882 -12.61 -7.36 -36.47
CA VAL A 882 -13.82 -7.89 -37.12
C VAL A 882 -14.81 -6.77 -37.45
N THR A 883 -15.26 -6.74 -38.71
CA THR A 883 -16.37 -5.88 -39.17
C THR A 883 -17.72 -6.50 -38.84
N GLU A 884 -18.55 -5.78 -38.09
CA GLU A 884 -20.01 -5.94 -38.15
C GLU A 884 -20.65 -4.77 -38.92
N THR A 885 -21.82 -5.03 -39.50
CA THR A 885 -22.33 -4.36 -40.69
C THR A 885 -23.03 -3.02 -40.45
N SER A 886 -22.84 -2.09 -41.39
CA SER A 886 -23.60 -0.86 -41.53
C SER A 886 -25.00 -1.07 -42.13
N THR A 887 -25.94 -0.19 -41.79
CA THR A 887 -27.10 0.16 -42.62
C THR A 887 -27.21 1.69 -42.76
N ASP A 888 -27.66 2.14 -43.92
CA ASP A 888 -27.51 3.51 -44.43
C ASP A 888 -28.51 4.53 -43.86
N ALA A 889 -28.17 5.84 -43.99
CA ALA A 889 -29.09 6.86 -44.51
C ALA A 889 -28.42 8.24 -44.76
N SER A 890 -28.28 8.59 -46.06
CA SER A 890 -28.50 9.92 -46.69
C SER A 890 -27.96 11.23 -46.08
N ASP A 891 -26.99 11.82 -46.80
CA ASP A 891 -27.02 13.14 -47.46
C ASP A 891 -27.68 14.38 -46.81
N SER A 892 -26.90 15.46 -46.72
CA SER A 892 -27.22 16.73 -47.42
C SER A 892 -26.04 17.70 -47.45
N GLU A 893 -25.62 18.12 -48.64
CA GLU A 893 -24.66 19.19 -48.86
C GLU A 893 -25.32 20.59 -48.75
N VAL A 894 -24.61 21.57 -48.18
CA VAL A 894 -24.80 22.99 -48.55
C VAL A 894 -23.45 23.71 -48.52
N HIS A 895 -23.03 24.27 -49.66
CA HIS A 895 -21.90 25.19 -49.77
C HIS A 895 -22.17 26.54 -49.07
N HIS A 896 -21.12 27.18 -48.52
CA HIS A 896 -20.82 28.56 -48.90
C HIS A 896 -19.36 28.96 -48.64
N GLN A 897 -18.76 29.61 -49.64
CA GLN A 897 -17.46 30.29 -49.55
C GLN A 897 -17.58 31.64 -48.82
N GLY A 898 -16.49 32.11 -48.21
CA GLY A 898 -16.44 33.45 -47.61
C GLY A 898 -15.02 33.87 -47.17
N SER A 899 -14.21 34.39 -48.09
CA SER A 899 -12.89 34.96 -47.75
C SER A 899 -12.99 36.46 -47.44
N VAL A 900 -12.39 36.93 -46.34
CA VAL A 900 -12.01 38.35 -46.16
C VAL A 900 -10.64 38.44 -45.47
N ARG A 901 -9.82 39.39 -45.93
CA ARG A 901 -8.43 39.66 -45.49
C ARG A 901 -8.34 40.44 -44.17
N PRO A 902 -7.16 40.48 -43.50
CA PRO A 902 -6.99 41.05 -42.17
C PRO A 902 -6.78 42.57 -42.19
N ALA A 903 -7.00 43.21 -41.03
CA ALA A 903 -6.61 44.60 -40.76
C ALA A 903 -5.81 44.68 -39.44
N HIS A 904 -4.61 45.27 -39.50
CA HIS A 904 -3.86 45.69 -38.33
C HIS A 904 -4.53 46.90 -37.65
N ASN A 905 -4.40 47.02 -36.32
CA ASN A 905 -3.91 48.26 -35.72
C ASN A 905 -3.43 48.09 -34.27
N THR A 906 -2.40 48.87 -33.94
CA THR A 906 -1.64 48.92 -32.67
C THR A 906 -2.26 49.92 -31.66
N PRO A 907 -1.78 49.99 -30.39
CA PRO A 907 -2.62 50.38 -29.25
C PRO A 907 -2.56 51.86 -28.85
N SER A 908 -3.59 52.35 -28.14
CA SER A 908 -3.58 53.66 -27.47
C SER A 908 -3.86 53.59 -25.95
N THR A 909 -2.82 53.92 -25.19
CA THR A 909 -2.79 54.68 -23.93
C THR A 909 -4.05 54.87 -23.07
N LYS A 910 -3.93 54.39 -21.82
CA LYS A 910 -4.32 55.04 -20.53
C LYS A 910 -5.27 56.25 -20.58
N ARG A 911 -6.40 56.16 -19.86
CA ARG A 911 -6.83 57.22 -18.91
C ARG A 911 -7.74 56.68 -17.79
N SER A 912 -7.70 57.37 -16.66
CA SER A 912 -8.53 57.13 -15.48
C SER A 912 -9.98 57.58 -15.69
N ASN A 913 -10.93 56.99 -14.96
CA ASN A 913 -11.78 57.72 -13.99
C ASN A 913 -12.77 56.78 -13.25
N LYS A 914 -12.87 56.98 -11.94
CA LYS A 914 -14.10 56.82 -11.14
C LYS A 914 -14.98 58.08 -11.35
N PRO A 915 -16.32 58.11 -11.12
CA PRO A 915 -16.94 57.58 -9.89
C PRO A 915 -18.41 57.07 -9.97
N ALA A 916 -18.91 56.70 -8.78
CA ALA A 916 -20.29 56.85 -8.26
C ALA A 916 -21.49 56.08 -8.87
N ASP A 917 -22.09 55.29 -7.98
CA ASP A 917 -23.53 55.24 -7.63
C ASP A 917 -24.61 54.98 -8.69
N GLY A 918 -25.20 53.78 -8.57
CA GLY A 918 -26.61 53.66 -8.14
C GLY A 918 -27.68 53.69 -9.21
N TYR A 919 -28.18 52.51 -9.61
CA TYR A 919 -29.51 52.36 -10.20
C TYR A 919 -30.31 51.17 -9.65
N HIS A 920 -31.63 51.35 -9.66
CA HIS A 920 -32.61 50.51 -8.96
C HIS A 920 -32.82 49.13 -9.59
N VAL A 921 -33.11 48.15 -8.73
CA VAL A 921 -33.61 46.83 -9.13
C VAL A 921 -35.10 46.93 -9.50
N HIS A 922 -35.44 46.67 -10.76
CA HIS A 922 -36.83 46.40 -11.14
C HIS A 922 -37.20 44.96 -10.77
N VAL A 923 -38.23 44.82 -9.94
CA VAL A 923 -38.87 43.53 -9.63
C VAL A 923 -39.86 43.20 -10.74
N VAL A 924 -39.69 42.05 -11.40
CA VAL A 924 -40.70 41.49 -12.31
C VAL A 924 -40.82 39.98 -12.08
N THR A 925 -42.05 39.55 -11.82
CA THR A 925 -42.53 38.15 -11.77
C THR A 925 -44.03 38.16 -12.08
N PRO A 926 -44.63 37.08 -12.60
CA PRO A 926 -44.11 36.00 -13.45
C PRO A 926 -44.88 35.98 -14.79
N PRO A 927 -45.01 34.85 -15.52
CA PRO A 927 -46.14 33.97 -15.21
C PRO A 927 -45.83 32.46 -15.25
N ALA A 928 -46.74 31.68 -14.69
CA ALA A 928 -46.73 30.21 -14.75
C ALA A 928 -47.24 29.69 -16.11
N GLY A 929 -46.78 28.50 -16.50
CA GLY A 929 -47.29 27.73 -17.63
C GLY A 929 -47.46 26.26 -17.24
N VAL A 930 -48.68 25.73 -17.39
CA VAL A 930 -49.06 24.35 -17.08
C VAL A 930 -48.75 23.43 -18.26
N GLY A 931 -48.34 22.19 -18.01
CA GLY A 931 -48.06 21.20 -19.04
C GLY A 931 -48.00 19.77 -18.50
N THR A 932 -49.17 19.19 -18.21
CA THR A 932 -49.34 17.77 -17.89
C THR A 932 -49.41 16.93 -19.16
N VAL A 933 -48.62 15.87 -19.26
CA VAL A 933 -48.88 14.74 -20.18
C VAL A 933 -48.63 13.45 -19.41
N GLU A 934 -49.66 12.61 -19.36
CA GLU A 934 -49.61 11.24 -18.86
C GLU A 934 -49.27 10.28 -20.00
N SER A 935 -48.49 9.24 -19.73
CA SER A 935 -48.80 7.84 -20.12
C SER A 935 -47.74 6.88 -19.57
N PRO A 936 -48.12 5.65 -19.19
CA PRO A 936 -47.23 4.71 -18.49
C PRO A 936 -46.53 3.74 -19.45
N VAL A 937 -45.43 3.15 -18.97
CA VAL A 937 -44.97 1.84 -19.42
C VAL A 937 -44.73 1.00 -18.17
N GLU A 938 -45.60 0.02 -17.96
CA GLU A 938 -45.40 -1.03 -16.98
C GLU A 938 -44.38 -2.04 -17.54
N PHE A 939 -43.41 -2.43 -16.73
CA PHE A 939 -42.92 -3.80 -16.71
C PHE A 939 -42.59 -4.15 -15.27
N SER A 940 -43.19 -5.25 -14.81
CA SER A 940 -42.82 -5.90 -13.56
C SER A 940 -41.45 -6.56 -13.71
N ASP A 941 -40.70 -6.67 -12.63
CA ASP A 941 -40.66 -7.95 -11.91
C ASP A 941 -40.06 -7.78 -10.51
N THR A 942 -40.29 -8.80 -9.69
CA THR A 942 -40.35 -8.76 -8.24
C THR A 942 -39.06 -9.17 -7.53
N ASP A 943 -38.97 -8.73 -6.27
CA ASP A 943 -38.29 -9.33 -5.13
C ASP A 943 -36.77 -9.58 -5.17
N ASP A 944 -36.07 -8.91 -4.27
CA ASP A 944 -35.46 -9.64 -3.15
C ASP A 944 -35.33 -8.73 -1.90
N GLU A 945 -35.76 -9.24 -0.75
CA GLU A 945 -35.83 -8.49 0.52
C GLU A 945 -34.48 -8.47 1.25
N PHE A 946 -34.10 -7.32 1.83
CA PHE A 946 -33.17 -7.32 2.98
C PHE A 946 -33.47 -6.18 3.96
N GLU A 947 -34.06 -6.53 5.10
CA GLU A 947 -34.26 -5.63 6.23
C GLU A 947 -32.93 -5.31 6.96
N ALA A 948 -32.74 -4.04 7.36
CA ALA A 948 -32.23 -3.65 8.69
C ALA A 948 -32.15 -2.11 8.83
N SER A 949 -33.19 -1.47 9.35
CA SER A 949 -33.16 -0.05 9.71
C SER A 949 -32.93 0.18 11.22
N PRO A 950 -32.01 1.08 11.64
CA PRO A 950 -32.00 1.62 12.99
C PRO A 950 -32.92 2.88 13.10
N PRO A 951 -33.50 3.16 14.29
CA PRO A 951 -34.74 3.93 14.37
C PRO A 951 -34.59 5.46 14.35
N VAL A 952 -35.41 6.13 13.52
CA VAL A 952 -35.57 7.59 13.51
C VAL A 952 -36.62 8.02 14.53
N ARG A 953 -36.21 8.71 15.60
CA ARG A 953 -37.15 9.36 16.53
C ARG A 953 -37.75 10.63 15.91
N SER A 954 -39.00 10.53 15.47
CA SER A 954 -39.81 11.66 15.03
C SER A 954 -40.38 12.47 16.20
N LYS A 955 -40.38 13.80 16.09
CA LYS A 955 -41.38 14.68 16.72
C LYS A 955 -41.71 15.85 15.79
N LYS A 956 -42.94 15.91 15.30
CA LYS A 956 -43.53 17.05 14.56
C LYS A 956 -44.37 17.90 15.52
N ARG A 957 -44.37 19.22 15.26
CA ARG A 957 -45.41 20.23 15.56
C ARG A 957 -45.98 20.31 16.99
N ALA A 958 -45.82 21.49 17.59
CA ALA A 958 -46.96 22.30 18.04
C ALA A 958 -46.60 23.80 17.99
N SER A 959 -47.56 24.62 17.57
CA SER A 959 -47.46 26.08 17.52
C SER A 959 -48.31 26.71 18.62
N LYS A 960 -47.83 27.79 19.26
CA LYS A 960 -48.63 28.97 19.65
C LYS A 960 -47.75 30.06 20.28
N ALA A 961 -48.23 31.29 20.23
CA ALA A 961 -47.61 32.48 20.82
C ALA A 961 -48.35 32.89 22.10
N SER A 962 -47.64 33.54 23.04
CA SER A 962 -48.12 34.69 23.85
C SER A 962 -47.12 35.09 24.93
N ASP A 963 -46.79 36.38 24.99
CA ASP A 963 -46.64 37.26 26.16
C ASP A 963 -46.01 36.84 27.51
N ASN A 964 -45.16 37.78 27.98
CA ASN A 964 -44.99 38.29 29.36
C ASN A 964 -44.54 37.38 30.51
N GLY A 965 -43.63 37.91 31.35
CA GLY A 965 -43.63 37.59 32.79
C GLY A 965 -42.28 37.39 33.49
N LEU A 966 -41.72 38.48 34.02
CA LEU A 966 -40.75 38.50 35.14
C LEU A 966 -40.96 37.42 36.24
N LYS A 967 -39.88 36.71 36.64
CA LYS A 967 -39.26 36.83 38.00
C LYS A 967 -38.08 35.86 38.25
N LYS A 968 -37.23 36.25 39.21
CA LYS A 968 -36.05 35.52 39.72
C LYS A 968 -36.44 34.30 40.57
N GLN A 969 -35.63 33.25 40.60
CA GLN A 969 -35.17 32.63 41.86
C GLN A 969 -33.92 31.72 41.69
N ARG A 970 -33.08 31.69 42.73
CA ARG A 970 -31.94 30.76 42.91
C ARG A 970 -32.46 29.44 43.50
N ILE A 971 -31.92 28.30 43.08
CA ILE A 971 -31.81 27.08 43.91
C ILE A 971 -30.41 26.47 43.75
N VAL A 972 -29.88 25.94 44.86
CA VAL A 972 -28.58 25.26 45.00
C VAL A 972 -28.85 23.76 45.20
N SER A 973 -27.96 22.89 44.72
CA SER A 973 -27.85 21.51 45.23
C SER A 973 -26.42 20.98 45.18
N GLN A 974 -26.06 20.18 46.19
CA GLN A 974 -24.76 19.53 46.38
C GLN A 974 -24.79 18.06 45.90
N PRO A 975 -23.63 17.41 45.67
CA PRO A 975 -23.56 16.02 45.23
C PRO A 975 -23.62 15.00 46.39
N ILE A 976 -24.02 13.77 46.07
CA ILE A 976 -24.00 12.62 46.98
C ILE A 976 -22.78 11.74 46.69
N VAL A 977 -22.16 11.21 47.74
CA VAL A 977 -21.04 10.25 47.71
C VAL A 977 -21.57 8.87 48.12
N ASN A 978 -21.01 7.79 47.57
CA ASN A 978 -20.89 6.51 48.29
C ASN A 978 -19.73 5.66 47.76
N THR A 979 -19.06 4.98 48.68
CA THR A 979 -17.84 4.16 48.53
C THR A 979 -18.10 2.71 48.92
N ASN A 980 -17.25 1.77 48.48
CA ASN A 980 -16.81 0.61 49.28
C ASN A 980 -15.59 -0.10 48.66
N VAL A 981 -14.85 -0.85 49.49
CA VAL A 981 -13.43 -1.22 49.32
C VAL A 981 -13.15 -2.67 49.78
N THR A 982 -12.21 -3.41 49.15
CA THR A 982 -11.30 -4.44 49.74
C THR A 982 -10.32 -4.98 48.65
N GLN A 983 -8.99 -4.77 48.73
CA GLN A 983 -7.91 -5.57 49.42
C GLN A 983 -7.38 -6.80 48.61
N HIS A 984 -6.09 -7.20 48.56
CA HIS A 984 -4.78 -6.57 48.90
C HIS A 984 -3.55 -7.41 48.39
N ILE A 985 -2.31 -6.86 48.54
CA ILE A 985 -0.95 -7.46 48.34
C ILE A 985 -0.49 -7.71 46.87
N GLU A 986 0.79 -7.60 46.45
CA GLU A 986 1.85 -6.56 46.54
C GLU A 986 3.07 -6.93 45.62
N ARG A 987 3.99 -5.99 45.32
CA ARG A 987 5.45 -6.22 45.10
C ARG A 987 6.25 -4.90 45.09
N ILE A 988 7.29 -4.82 45.91
CA ILE A 988 8.27 -3.70 45.99
C ILE A 988 9.50 -4.05 45.14
N ALA A 989 10.12 -3.05 44.50
CA ALA A 989 11.44 -3.18 43.89
C ALA A 989 12.50 -2.50 44.78
N ILE A 990 13.54 -3.25 45.14
CA ILE A 990 14.70 -2.77 45.88
C ILE A 990 15.84 -2.54 44.88
N LEU A 991 16.45 -1.35 44.91
CA LEU A 991 17.76 -1.11 44.29
C LEU A 991 18.74 -0.75 45.41
N ASP A 992 19.91 -1.39 45.42
CA ASP A 992 21.02 -1.14 46.35
C ASP A 992 20.59 -0.97 47.83
N GLY A 993 19.78 -1.91 48.30
CA GLY A 993 19.33 -1.98 49.71
C GLY A 993 18.30 -0.94 50.13
N SER A 994 17.80 -0.10 49.21
CA SER A 994 16.82 0.95 49.52
C SER A 994 15.49 0.76 48.77
N ASN A 995 14.38 0.97 49.48
CA ASN A 995 13.03 0.99 48.90
C ASN A 995 12.80 2.32 48.17
N VAL A 996 12.48 2.28 46.87
CA VAL A 996 12.26 3.49 46.06
C VAL A 996 10.77 3.69 45.76
N MET A 997 10.26 4.90 46.05
CA MET A 997 8.94 5.36 45.60
C MET A 997 9.09 6.55 44.63
N PHE A 998 8.19 6.66 43.67
CA PHE A 998 8.13 7.75 42.68
C PHE A 998 6.93 8.68 42.97
N GLY A 999 7.06 9.97 42.70
CA GLY A 999 6.01 10.97 42.93
C GLY A 999 6.21 12.26 42.12
N ASP A 1000 5.11 12.99 41.90
CA ASP A 1000 4.96 13.98 40.82
C ASP A 1000 4.73 15.43 41.31
N VAL A 1001 4.73 16.39 40.37
CA VAL A 1001 4.69 17.85 40.61
C VAL A 1001 3.30 18.47 40.35
N VAL A 1002 3.00 19.55 41.10
CA VAL A 1002 1.69 20.23 41.18
C VAL A 1002 1.48 21.29 40.08
N GLY A 1003 0.38 21.16 39.34
CA GLY A 1003 -0.46 22.30 38.91
C GLY A 1003 -0.13 23.05 37.60
N ARG A 1004 -1.11 23.06 36.68
CA ARG A 1004 -1.29 24.09 35.64
C ARG A 1004 -2.66 24.73 35.86
N TYR A 1005 -2.72 26.06 36.02
CA TYR A 1005 -4.00 26.79 36.08
C TYR A 1005 -4.37 27.26 34.66
N ASP A 1006 -5.46 26.74 34.10
CA ASP A 1006 -5.89 27.13 32.75
C ASP A 1006 -6.51 28.53 32.77
N GLY A 1007 -5.72 29.52 32.34
CA GLY A 1007 -6.17 30.91 32.18
C GLY A 1007 -5.06 31.94 31.89
N LEU A 1008 -3.81 31.68 32.31
CA LEU A 1008 -2.75 32.71 32.33
C LEU A 1008 -1.66 32.54 31.25
N LYS A 1009 -1.01 33.65 30.86
CA LYS A 1009 0.05 33.76 29.84
C LYS A 1009 1.43 34.14 30.41
N SER A 1010 1.78 33.66 31.60
CA SER A 1010 3.04 34.02 32.30
C SER A 1010 3.73 32.78 32.89
N TRP A 1011 5.04 32.91 33.14
CA TRP A 1011 5.89 31.92 33.81
C TRP A 1011 6.61 32.60 34.98
N TRP A 1012 6.96 31.84 36.02
CA TRP A 1012 7.86 32.30 37.08
C TRP A 1012 9.16 31.48 37.10
N ILE A 1013 10.21 32.08 37.63
CA ILE A 1013 11.49 31.42 37.94
C ILE A 1013 11.74 31.63 39.44
N GLN A 1014 11.83 30.55 40.21
CA GLN A 1014 12.22 30.58 41.63
C GLN A 1014 13.73 30.34 41.75
N TRP A 1015 14.36 31.04 42.67
CA TRP A 1015 15.78 30.96 43.00
C TRP A 1015 15.96 30.96 44.51
N ASP A 1016 16.52 29.88 45.07
CA ASP A 1016 16.78 29.78 46.51
C ASP A 1016 18.28 30.09 46.78
N ASP A 1017 18.53 31.16 47.54
CA ASP A 1017 19.85 31.64 47.95
C ASP A 1017 20.37 30.80 49.14
N GLU A 1018 20.86 29.59 48.89
CA GLU A 1018 21.29 28.67 49.96
C GLU A 1018 22.68 28.97 50.59
N THR A 1019 22.96 28.29 51.70
CA THR A 1019 23.95 28.59 52.74
C THR A 1019 25.42 28.55 52.33
N ASN A 1020 26.23 29.36 53.03
CA ASN A 1020 27.69 29.49 52.88
C ASN A 1020 28.44 28.14 52.95
N ALA A 1021 28.78 27.58 51.79
CA ALA A 1021 29.74 26.49 51.66
C ALA A 1021 30.69 26.77 50.49
N VAL A 1022 32.00 26.79 50.77
CA VAL A 1022 33.05 27.01 49.78
C VAL A 1022 33.35 25.68 49.09
N TYR A 1023 33.07 25.59 47.78
CA TYR A 1023 33.39 24.42 46.96
C TYR A 1023 34.60 24.69 46.06
N GLY A 1024 35.40 23.66 45.82
CA GLY A 1024 36.65 23.76 45.07
C GLY A 1024 36.43 23.80 43.56
N GLU A 1025 37.40 24.37 42.84
CA GLU A 1025 37.35 24.59 41.38
C GLU A 1025 37.17 23.30 40.55
N LYS A 1026 37.44 22.12 41.15
CA LYS A 1026 37.25 20.81 40.51
C LYS A 1026 35.81 20.27 40.57
N ASP A 1027 34.95 20.81 41.42
CA ASP A 1027 33.55 20.36 41.57
C ASP A 1027 32.59 21.06 40.59
N LEU A 1028 33.06 22.06 39.83
CA LEU A 1028 32.27 22.89 38.93
C LEU A 1028 31.91 22.24 37.57
N HIS A 1029 32.32 20.99 37.32
CA HIS A 1029 32.03 20.26 36.08
C HIS A 1029 30.92 19.21 36.20
N LYS A 1030 29.67 19.68 36.41
CA LYS A 1030 28.36 19.03 36.15
C LYS A 1030 27.30 20.15 35.97
N GLY A 1031 26.10 19.95 35.39
CA GLY A 1031 25.56 18.82 34.64
C GLY A 1031 24.35 19.21 33.76
N PHE A 1032 23.12 19.19 34.31
CA PHE A 1032 21.93 18.75 33.53
C PHE A 1032 20.72 19.74 33.43
N ARG A 1033 19.43 19.28 33.31
CA ARG A 1033 18.13 20.02 33.54
C ARG A 1033 16.89 19.11 33.88
N LEU A 1034 15.77 19.77 34.26
CA LEU A 1034 14.35 19.44 34.65
C LEU A 1034 13.51 18.30 34.01
N TYR A 1035 12.45 17.85 34.72
CA TYR A 1035 11.37 16.89 34.31
C TYR A 1035 9.93 17.19 34.78
N THR A 1036 8.95 16.47 34.19
CA THR A 1036 7.48 16.49 34.40
C THR A 1036 6.90 15.06 34.55
N ALA A 1037 5.76 14.87 35.22
CA ALA A 1037 5.05 13.58 35.27
C ALA A 1037 3.51 13.68 35.45
N HIS A 1038 2.82 12.57 35.75
CA HIS A 1038 1.54 12.15 35.19
C HIS A 1038 0.59 11.53 36.24
N GLN A 1039 -0.57 12.15 36.47
CA GLN A 1039 -1.58 11.62 37.41
C GLN A 1039 -1.96 10.15 37.12
N SER A 1040 -1.98 9.34 38.18
CA SER A 1040 -2.72 8.07 38.26
C SER A 1040 -3.64 8.11 39.48
N ASN A 1041 -4.91 7.77 39.30
CA ASN A 1041 -5.92 7.78 40.36
C ASN A 1041 -5.75 6.55 41.28
N ASP A 1042 -4.89 6.64 42.30
CA ASP A 1042 -5.06 5.92 43.57
C ASP A 1042 -4.02 6.37 44.61
N THR A 1043 -4.48 6.89 45.76
CA THR A 1043 -3.95 6.73 47.14
C THR A 1043 -4.64 7.72 48.10
N SER A 1044 -4.70 7.38 49.38
CA SER A 1044 -5.51 8.07 50.39
C SER A 1044 -4.91 9.40 50.89
N ARG A 1045 -5.81 10.30 51.30
CA ARG A 1045 -5.53 11.69 51.70
C ARG A 1045 -4.62 11.82 52.93
N ASP A 1046 -4.66 10.85 53.83
CA ASP A 1046 -4.09 10.97 55.18
C ASP A 1046 -2.57 10.83 55.23
N PHE A 1047 -1.93 10.34 54.15
CA PHE A 1047 -0.47 10.22 54.08
C PHE A 1047 0.25 11.51 53.64
N LEU A 1048 -0.49 12.50 53.10
CA LEU A 1048 0.08 13.76 52.59
C LEU A 1048 0.23 14.84 53.67
N GLU A 1049 -0.69 14.91 54.63
CA GLU A 1049 -0.68 15.97 55.66
C GLU A 1049 0.52 15.83 56.63
N ALA A 1050 1.00 14.61 56.89
CA ALA A 1050 2.14 14.37 57.76
C ALA A 1050 3.50 14.83 57.21
N ARG A 1051 3.63 15.02 55.88
CA ARG A 1051 4.92 15.32 55.22
C ARG A 1051 4.99 16.71 54.57
N ALA A 1052 3.84 17.36 54.35
CA ALA A 1052 3.76 18.76 53.91
C ALA A 1052 4.30 19.78 54.96
N SER A 1053 4.47 19.36 56.21
CA SER A 1053 4.94 20.21 57.33
C SER A 1053 6.42 20.62 57.27
N ARG A 1054 7.22 20.11 56.31
CA ARG A 1054 8.66 20.42 56.18
C ARG A 1054 9.04 21.24 54.95
N TYR A 1055 8.11 21.52 54.05
CA TYR A 1055 8.32 22.44 52.92
C TYR A 1055 7.23 23.51 52.98
N GLY A 1056 7.63 24.78 53.16
CA GLY A 1056 6.70 25.89 53.40
C GLY A 1056 5.60 25.98 52.34
N SER A 1057 4.35 26.20 52.79
CA SER A 1057 3.20 26.14 51.89
C SER A 1057 3.29 27.21 50.80
N THR A 1058 2.83 26.87 49.58
CA THR A 1058 2.78 27.83 48.46
C THR A 1058 1.77 28.96 48.66
N ASN A 1059 0.98 28.94 49.73
CA ASN A 1059 -0.04 29.95 50.02
C ASN A 1059 0.55 31.33 50.39
N ASP A 1060 1.84 31.39 50.76
CA ASP A 1060 2.55 32.63 51.09
C ASP A 1060 3.12 33.37 49.85
N ILE A 1061 2.86 32.85 48.64
CA ILE A 1061 3.05 33.60 47.39
C ILE A 1061 1.76 34.36 47.12
N PRO A 1062 1.77 35.72 47.06
CA PRO A 1062 0.55 36.48 46.85
C PRO A 1062 -0.08 36.12 45.49
N MET A 1063 -1.26 35.49 45.53
CA MET A 1063 -2.05 35.24 44.33
C MET A 1063 -2.63 36.55 43.82
N VAL A 1064 -1.95 37.15 42.84
CA VAL A 1064 -2.35 38.41 42.21
C VAL A 1064 -3.64 38.21 41.40
N SER A 1065 -4.53 39.21 41.46
CA SER A 1065 -5.79 39.23 40.71
C SER A 1065 -5.55 39.10 39.19
N PRO A 1066 -6.43 38.46 38.41
CA PRO A 1066 -6.19 38.16 36.97
C PRO A 1066 -6.02 39.35 36.02
N GLU A 1067 -6.13 40.60 36.50
CA GLU A 1067 -6.18 41.82 35.68
C GLU A 1067 -4.85 42.62 35.70
N ASP A 1068 -3.86 42.20 36.49
CA ASP A 1068 -2.68 43.01 36.81
C ASP A 1068 -1.43 42.65 35.96
N ASP A 1069 -1.38 43.14 34.71
CA ASP A 1069 -0.21 43.01 33.81
C ASP A 1069 1.09 43.61 34.42
N PHE A 1070 0.96 44.46 35.44
CA PHE A 1070 2.02 45.17 36.17
C PHE A 1070 3.07 44.29 36.86
N MET A 1071 2.93 42.97 36.88
CA MET A 1071 3.89 42.06 37.54
C MET A 1071 4.95 41.48 36.60
N THR A 1072 4.75 41.46 35.28
CA THR A 1072 5.78 40.96 34.37
C THR A 1072 6.98 41.91 34.30
N GLY A 1073 8.17 41.43 34.68
CA GLY A 1073 9.37 42.26 34.88
C GLY A 1073 9.64 42.68 36.32
N LYS A 1074 8.91 42.17 37.32
CA LYS A 1074 9.24 42.32 38.74
C LYS A 1074 9.91 41.06 39.32
N CYS A 1075 10.81 41.29 40.27
CA CYS A 1075 11.43 40.27 41.13
C CYS A 1075 10.93 40.48 42.55
N ILE A 1076 10.37 39.45 43.19
CA ILE A 1076 10.00 39.47 44.60
C ILE A 1076 11.09 38.74 45.39
N VAL A 1077 11.68 39.41 46.38
CA VAL A 1077 12.56 38.78 47.36
C VAL A 1077 11.71 38.31 48.53
N GLN A 1078 11.83 37.05 48.91
CA GLN A 1078 11.20 36.45 50.08
C GLN A 1078 12.29 36.08 51.09
N PRO A 1079 12.77 37.04 51.91
CA PRO A 1079 13.96 36.84 52.76
C PRO A 1079 13.76 35.74 53.83
N ASN A 1080 12.53 35.56 54.32
CA ASN A 1080 12.21 34.52 55.32
C ASN A 1080 12.41 33.08 54.80
N PHE A 1081 12.47 32.91 53.47
CA PHE A 1081 12.73 31.65 52.80
C PHE A 1081 14.05 31.68 52.01
N ASN A 1082 14.86 32.72 52.23
CA ASN A 1082 16.09 33.04 51.52
C ASN A 1082 15.98 32.84 50.00
N ARG A 1083 14.93 33.40 49.36
CA ARG A 1083 14.66 33.15 47.93
C ARG A 1083 14.17 34.36 47.14
N ARG A 1084 14.26 34.27 45.82
CA ARG A 1084 13.84 35.29 44.84
C ARG A 1084 12.96 34.67 43.76
N VAL A 1085 11.89 35.38 43.37
CA VAL A 1085 10.93 34.94 42.35
C VAL A 1085 10.80 35.98 41.25
N TYR A 1086 11.14 35.60 40.02
CA TYR A 1086 11.13 36.46 38.83
C TYR A 1086 9.92 36.15 37.94
N TYR A 1087 9.14 37.17 37.56
CA TYR A 1087 7.90 37.01 36.78
C TYR A 1087 8.10 37.40 35.31
N ALA A 1088 7.99 36.45 34.38
CA ALA A 1088 8.23 36.62 32.95
C ALA A 1088 6.97 36.31 32.11
N ALA A 1089 6.87 36.92 30.93
CA ALA A 1089 5.77 36.66 30.00
C ALA A 1089 6.00 35.36 29.20
N SER A 1090 4.91 34.64 28.88
CA SER A 1090 4.98 33.39 28.13
C SER A 1090 5.52 33.60 26.72
N GLY A 1091 6.74 33.13 26.47
CA GLY A 1091 7.48 33.30 25.22
C GLY A 1091 8.72 34.20 25.31
N GLU A 1092 9.04 34.79 26.47
CA GLU A 1092 10.32 35.48 26.65
C GLU A 1092 11.49 34.46 26.67
N THR A 1093 12.52 34.72 25.87
CA THR A 1093 13.73 33.88 25.84
C THR A 1093 14.63 34.16 27.04
N PRO A 1094 15.53 33.23 27.45
CA PRO A 1094 16.47 33.49 28.54
C PRO A 1094 17.27 34.80 28.39
N SER A 1095 17.66 35.18 27.17
CA SER A 1095 18.30 36.47 26.89
C SER A 1095 17.38 37.67 27.12
N LYS A 1096 16.09 37.59 26.76
CA LYS A 1096 15.12 38.66 27.03
C LYS A 1096 14.86 38.81 28.52
N ILE A 1097 14.71 37.68 29.24
CA ILE A 1097 14.54 37.64 30.69
C ILE A 1097 15.79 38.24 31.37
N ALA A 1098 16.99 37.85 30.94
CA ALA A 1098 18.26 38.38 31.41
C ALA A 1098 18.33 39.91 31.27
N THR A 1099 18.10 40.45 30.07
CA THR A 1099 18.05 41.90 29.84
C THR A 1099 17.00 42.60 30.70
N LYS A 1100 15.80 42.01 30.85
CA LYS A 1100 14.68 42.57 31.62
C LYS A 1100 14.99 42.69 33.12
N PHE A 1101 15.76 41.74 33.66
CA PHE A 1101 16.13 41.69 35.08
C PHE A 1101 17.57 42.15 35.38
N LYS A 1102 18.30 42.65 34.37
CA LYS A 1102 19.73 43.01 34.46
C LYS A 1102 20.63 41.86 34.94
N LEU A 1103 20.26 40.63 34.62
CA LEU A 1103 21.08 39.43 34.80
C LEU A 1103 21.85 39.14 33.51
N MET A 1104 22.91 38.34 33.58
CA MET A 1104 23.55 37.75 32.41
C MET A 1104 22.74 36.54 31.93
N ALA A 1105 22.60 36.39 30.60
CA ALA A 1105 21.91 35.22 30.04
C ALA A 1105 22.61 33.89 30.40
N ARG A 1106 23.92 33.95 30.67
CA ARG A 1106 24.73 32.84 31.17
C ARG A 1106 24.35 32.45 32.60
N GLU A 1107 24.14 33.42 33.50
CA GLU A 1107 23.71 33.17 34.89
C GLU A 1107 22.40 32.39 34.89
N ILE A 1108 21.36 32.88 34.19
CA ILE A 1108 20.05 32.19 34.08
C ILE A 1108 20.19 30.75 33.55
N VAL A 1109 21.19 30.47 32.71
CA VAL A 1109 21.46 29.13 32.16
C VAL A 1109 22.26 28.25 33.11
N GLU A 1110 23.19 28.80 33.88
CA GLU A 1110 24.00 28.09 34.89
C GLU A 1110 23.19 27.78 36.15
N MET A 1111 22.26 28.65 36.53
CA MET A 1111 21.27 28.54 37.62
C MET A 1111 20.29 27.35 37.50
N ASN A 1112 20.52 26.39 36.60
CA ASN A 1112 19.55 25.37 36.18
C ASN A 1112 20.14 23.95 36.00
N LYS A 1113 21.18 23.54 36.75
CA LYS A 1113 21.92 22.25 36.59
C LYS A 1113 21.70 21.22 37.76
N PRO A 1114 21.07 20.04 37.53
CA PRO A 1114 20.92 18.88 38.43
C PRO A 1114 22.17 18.05 38.78
N ARG A 1115 21.92 17.10 39.70
CA ARG A 1115 22.84 16.19 40.40
C ARG A 1115 22.73 14.73 39.89
N ASP A 1116 23.62 13.86 40.35
CA ASP A 1116 23.71 12.45 39.93
C ASP A 1116 22.45 11.62 40.29
N GLY A 1117 22.11 10.66 39.43
CA GLY A 1117 21.03 9.68 39.63
C GLY A 1117 19.84 9.78 38.65
N TYR A 1118 19.75 10.85 37.85
CA TYR A 1118 18.58 11.13 36.99
C TYR A 1118 18.99 11.54 35.54
N LYS A 1119 18.13 11.30 34.53
CA LYS A 1119 18.38 11.59 33.08
C LYS A 1119 17.65 12.88 32.58
N TYR A 1120 17.67 13.24 31.27
CA TYR A 1120 17.45 14.60 30.69
C TYR A 1120 16.29 14.74 29.64
N ILE A 1121 15.44 15.79 29.69
CA ILE A 1121 14.41 16.15 28.66
C ILE A 1121 14.91 17.10 27.52
N ASN A 1122 14.49 16.82 26.28
CA ASN A 1122 14.96 17.44 25.03
C ASN A 1122 14.82 18.98 24.89
N GLN A 1123 15.84 19.62 24.29
CA GLN A 1123 15.78 20.98 23.72
C GLN A 1123 15.67 20.96 22.18
N LYS A 1124 14.87 21.87 21.61
CA LYS A 1124 14.98 22.26 20.18
C LYS A 1124 16.09 23.30 20.02
N ARG A 1125 17.06 23.06 19.14
CA ARG A 1125 18.10 24.05 18.78
C ARG A 1125 17.61 25.00 17.68
N SER A 1126 17.77 26.30 17.90
CA SER A 1126 17.87 27.34 16.86
C SER A 1126 19.35 27.70 16.66
N GLY A 1127 19.80 27.83 15.42
CA GLY A 1127 21.23 27.96 15.10
C GLY A 1127 21.81 29.37 15.25
N PHE A 1128 23.12 29.43 15.46
CA PHE A 1128 23.97 30.58 15.16
C PHE A 1128 25.37 30.10 14.73
N VAL A 1129 26.19 31.01 14.19
CA VAL A 1129 27.35 30.71 13.32
C VAL A 1129 28.70 30.77 14.04
N GLY A 1130 29.57 29.79 13.76
CA GLY A 1130 31.03 29.93 13.60
C GLY A 1130 31.91 30.13 14.85
N TYR A 1131 32.85 29.21 15.07
CA TYR A 1131 34.29 29.47 14.84
C TYR A 1131 35.06 28.14 14.75
N VAL A 1132 36.22 28.15 14.10
CA VAL A 1132 37.11 26.99 13.95
C VAL A 1132 38.40 27.27 14.71
N GLU A 1133 38.84 26.32 15.54
CA GLU A 1133 40.26 26.07 15.78
C GLU A 1133 40.48 24.57 15.63
N GLY A 1134 41.54 24.20 14.90
CA GLY A 1134 41.86 22.82 14.59
C GLY A 1134 43.11 22.35 15.31
N LEU A 1135 43.25 21.04 15.46
CA LEU A 1135 44.53 20.38 15.73
C LEU A 1135 44.60 19.08 14.93
N HIS A 1136 45.67 18.92 14.16
CA HIS A 1136 45.96 17.71 13.38
C HIS A 1136 46.33 16.53 14.29
N MET A 1137 46.02 15.31 13.83
CA MET A 1137 46.96 14.17 13.85
C MET A 1137 46.57 13.19 12.71
N ASN A 1138 47.58 12.54 12.13
CA ASN A 1138 47.47 11.79 10.88
C ASN A 1138 47.20 10.28 11.07
N ASN A 1139 46.65 9.66 10.02
CA ASN A 1139 46.85 8.28 9.55
C ASN A 1139 46.76 7.09 10.54
N ILE A 1140 45.93 6.10 10.17
CA ILE A 1140 46.36 4.73 9.85
C ILE A 1140 45.29 4.05 8.96
N MET A 1141 45.73 3.27 7.96
CA MET A 1141 44.84 2.48 7.09
C MET A 1141 44.49 1.12 7.71
N SER A 1142 43.34 0.58 7.30
CA SER A 1142 43.03 -0.86 7.14
C SER A 1142 43.33 -1.85 8.28
N THR A 1143 42.31 -2.62 8.68
CA THR A 1143 42.14 -4.02 8.21
C THR A 1143 40.88 -4.67 8.79
N ARG A 1144 40.27 -5.60 8.04
CA ARG A 1144 39.36 -6.62 8.59
C ARG A 1144 40.19 -7.56 9.49
N ARG A 1145 39.68 -7.94 10.68
CA ARG A 1145 39.92 -9.28 11.26
C ARG A 1145 38.91 -9.62 12.36
N LEU A 1146 38.65 -10.93 12.46
CA LEU A 1146 37.76 -11.63 13.40
C LEU A 1146 38.42 -11.81 14.79
N LEU A 1147 37.65 -12.44 15.71
CA LEU A 1147 38.06 -13.09 16.98
C LEU A 1147 38.22 -12.18 18.22
N PRO A 1148 38.14 -12.73 19.47
CA PRO A 1148 37.35 -13.88 19.94
C PRO A 1148 36.65 -13.66 21.32
N LEU A 1149 36.00 -14.71 21.83
CA LEU A 1149 35.68 -14.92 23.26
C LEU A 1149 36.87 -14.70 24.21
N PRO A 1150 36.59 -14.37 25.48
CA PRO A 1150 37.45 -14.80 26.59
C PRO A 1150 36.69 -15.61 27.67
N PHE A 1151 37.19 -16.82 27.93
CA PHE A 1151 37.10 -17.45 29.25
C PHE A 1151 37.88 -16.62 30.27
N LEU A 1152 37.41 -16.53 31.52
CA LEU A 1152 38.27 -16.39 32.70
C LEU A 1152 37.54 -16.86 33.96
N ALA A 1153 38.22 -17.66 34.78
CA ALA A 1153 37.66 -18.30 35.97
C ALA A 1153 37.90 -17.48 37.25
N GLY A 1154 37.02 -17.65 38.24
CA GLY A 1154 37.12 -17.10 39.60
C GLY A 1154 36.12 -17.81 40.53
N PRO A 1155 36.41 -17.97 41.84
CA PRO A 1155 35.97 -19.16 42.59
C PRO A 1155 34.57 -19.09 43.26
N LEU A 1156 34.11 -20.28 43.64
CA LEU A 1156 32.94 -20.59 44.47
C LEU A 1156 32.92 -19.86 45.83
N PRO A 1157 31.73 -19.78 46.45
CA PRO A 1157 31.58 -20.56 47.69
C PRO A 1157 30.35 -21.50 47.68
N GLU A 1158 30.47 -22.61 48.41
CA GLU A 1158 29.42 -23.61 48.64
C GLU A 1158 28.41 -23.15 49.70
N THR A 1159 27.14 -23.59 49.61
CA THR A 1159 26.49 -24.53 50.58
C THR A 1159 24.96 -24.62 50.44
N CYS A 1160 24.43 -25.87 50.48
CA CYS A 1160 23.15 -26.27 51.16
C CYS A 1160 21.78 -25.78 50.58
N ILE A 1161 20.68 -26.55 50.45
CA ILE A 1161 20.23 -27.90 50.91
C ILE A 1161 19.26 -28.57 49.88
N PHE A 1162 19.23 -29.92 49.90
CA PHE A 1162 18.25 -30.90 49.36
C PHE A 1162 16.80 -30.47 49.00
N ALA A 1163 16.29 -31.07 47.92
CA ALA A 1163 15.05 -31.87 47.94
C ALA A 1163 15.10 -32.99 46.88
N VAL A 1164 14.55 -34.18 47.20
CA VAL A 1164 14.54 -35.42 46.38
C VAL A 1164 13.09 -35.77 45.99
N LEU A 1165 12.92 -36.67 45.00
CA LEU A 1165 11.73 -37.47 44.57
C LEU A 1165 11.34 -37.16 43.10
N ASN A 1166 11.01 -38.12 42.21
CA ASN A 1166 11.24 -39.57 42.18
C ASN A 1166 11.07 -40.10 40.73
N PHE A 1167 11.66 -41.26 40.40
CA PHE A 1167 11.55 -41.98 39.12
C PHE A 1167 10.13 -42.59 38.87
N PRO A 1168 9.75 -42.98 37.62
CA PRO A 1168 10.12 -44.30 37.09
C PRO A 1168 10.62 -44.36 35.64
N VAL A 1169 11.51 -45.34 35.42
CA VAL A 1169 11.99 -45.88 34.13
C VAL A 1169 10.96 -46.87 33.56
N PRO A 1170 10.99 -47.19 32.25
CA PRO A 1170 11.03 -48.62 31.92
C PRO A 1170 12.11 -48.99 30.89
N LEU A 1171 12.79 -50.12 31.19
CA LEU A 1171 13.59 -50.87 30.23
C LEU A 1171 12.67 -51.77 29.39
N ALA A 1172 13.02 -51.99 28.12
CA ALA A 1172 13.25 -53.32 27.51
C ALA A 1172 13.28 -53.24 25.98
N ALA A 1173 14.36 -53.76 25.37
CA ALA A 1173 14.33 -54.31 24.02
C ALA A 1173 13.81 -55.77 24.08
N PRO A 1174 13.49 -56.42 22.95
CA PRO A 1174 14.55 -57.19 22.30
C PRO A 1174 14.54 -57.18 20.76
N ASP A 1175 15.60 -57.78 20.22
CA ASP A 1175 15.98 -57.95 18.82
C ASP A 1175 14.92 -58.50 17.85
N LEU A 1176 15.04 -58.11 16.57
CA LEU A 1176 15.16 -59.09 15.50
C LEU A 1176 15.96 -58.54 14.31
N ALA A 1177 16.81 -59.37 13.71
CA ALA A 1177 17.63 -59.03 12.56
C ALA A 1177 17.48 -60.06 11.42
N ALA A 1178 17.86 -59.63 10.21
CA ALA A 1178 18.23 -60.41 9.02
C ALA A 1178 17.14 -60.85 8.00
N ALA A 1179 17.64 -61.00 6.76
CA ALA A 1179 16.97 -61.37 5.50
C ALA A 1179 16.04 -60.29 4.89
N THR A 1180 16.06 -59.99 3.58
CA THR A 1180 16.61 -60.74 2.42
C THR A 1180 17.22 -59.79 1.37
N LEU A 1181 18.20 -60.28 0.59
CA LEU A 1181 18.86 -59.58 -0.52
C LEU A 1181 18.83 -60.48 -1.78
N ALA A 1182 18.74 -59.88 -2.97
CA ALA A 1182 18.55 -60.51 -4.30
C ALA A 1182 17.13 -61.09 -4.54
N ALA A 1183 16.54 -61.10 -5.75
CA ALA A 1183 16.91 -60.58 -7.08
C ALA A 1183 15.63 -60.00 -7.75
N THR A 1184 15.62 -59.20 -8.82
CA THR A 1184 16.06 -59.56 -10.19
C THR A 1184 16.39 -58.33 -11.05
N SER A 1185 17.22 -58.56 -12.07
CA SER A 1185 17.67 -57.58 -13.06
C SER A 1185 16.88 -57.63 -14.38
N ASN A 1186 17.14 -56.63 -15.25
CA ASN A 1186 16.90 -56.57 -16.70
C ASN A 1186 15.56 -55.98 -17.20
N PHE A 1187 15.61 -54.75 -17.74
CA PHE A 1187 15.75 -54.60 -19.20
C PHE A 1187 16.46 -53.29 -19.59
N CYS A 1188 16.90 -53.21 -20.85
CA CYS A 1188 17.96 -52.31 -21.31
C CYS A 1188 17.49 -50.92 -21.80
N ALA A 1189 18.37 -49.91 -21.57
CA ALA A 1189 18.89 -48.91 -22.53
C ALA A 1189 17.89 -47.99 -23.29
N SER A 1190 18.25 -46.83 -23.86
CA SER A 1190 19.54 -46.17 -24.11
C SER A 1190 19.32 -44.67 -24.30
N LEU A 1191 20.26 -43.80 -23.89
CA LEU A 1191 20.72 -42.62 -24.66
C LEU A 1191 21.75 -41.83 -23.85
N SER A 1192 23.00 -41.83 -24.30
CA SER A 1192 24.10 -41.05 -23.75
C SER A 1192 24.53 -39.97 -24.75
N ILE A 1193 24.53 -38.71 -24.32
CA ILE A 1193 25.12 -37.58 -25.05
C ILE A 1193 26.02 -36.82 -24.05
N PRO A 1194 27.28 -36.48 -24.40
CA PRO A 1194 28.28 -36.02 -23.44
C PRO A 1194 28.20 -34.52 -23.14
N ALA A 1195 28.64 -34.14 -21.93
CA ALA A 1195 28.88 -32.75 -21.55
C ALA A 1195 30.18 -32.20 -22.20
N PRO A 1196 30.25 -30.90 -22.55
CA PRO A 1196 31.45 -30.29 -23.12
C PRO A 1196 32.53 -30.03 -22.04
N ALA A 1197 33.78 -30.31 -22.40
CA ALA A 1197 34.95 -30.03 -21.56
C ALA A 1197 35.39 -28.56 -21.66
N PRO A 1198 36.04 -27.99 -20.62
CA PRO A 1198 36.55 -26.62 -20.64
C PRO A 1198 37.85 -26.49 -21.48
N PRO A 1199 38.10 -25.34 -22.13
CA PRO A 1199 39.34 -25.09 -22.87
C PRO A 1199 40.53 -24.77 -21.93
N PRO A 1200 41.79 -25.07 -22.36
CA PRO A 1200 42.97 -25.00 -21.51
C PRO A 1200 43.62 -23.60 -21.40
N CYS A 1201 44.46 -23.44 -20.39
CA CYS A 1201 45.24 -22.22 -20.11
C CYS A 1201 46.57 -22.13 -20.89
N ALA A 1202 47.20 -20.94 -20.77
CA ALA A 1202 48.60 -20.58 -21.05
C ALA A 1202 48.93 -20.13 -22.50
N PRO A 1203 49.98 -19.27 -22.73
CA PRO A 1203 51.07 -18.94 -21.81
C PRO A 1203 51.37 -17.44 -21.54
N MET A 1204 52.39 -17.25 -20.69
CA MET A 1204 52.96 -16.00 -20.15
C MET A 1204 53.47 -14.99 -21.18
N LEU A 1205 53.51 -13.70 -20.80
CA LEU A 1205 54.68 -12.85 -21.05
C LEU A 1205 54.84 -11.67 -20.06
N GLU A 1206 56.11 -11.42 -19.78
CA GLU A 1206 56.83 -10.56 -18.82
C GLU A 1206 56.32 -9.17 -18.39
N LEU A 1207 56.39 -8.95 -17.07
CA LEU A 1207 57.11 -7.85 -16.39
C LEU A 1207 57.51 -6.59 -17.21
N TYR A 1208 56.90 -5.44 -16.89
CA TYR A 1208 57.62 -4.16 -16.88
C TYR A 1208 57.17 -3.24 -15.74
N LEU A 1209 58.11 -2.92 -14.83
CA LEU A 1209 57.97 -1.89 -13.80
C LEU A 1209 58.52 -0.55 -14.30
N PRO A 1210 57.80 0.58 -14.15
CA PRO A 1210 58.41 1.89 -14.09
C PRO A 1210 58.49 2.43 -12.65
N ARG A 1211 59.69 2.85 -12.30
CA ARG A 1211 60.13 3.40 -11.01
C ARG A 1211 59.39 4.69 -10.60
N ARG A 1212 59.23 4.90 -9.29
CA ARG A 1212 59.02 6.25 -8.70
C ARG A 1212 60.17 7.21 -9.05
N PRO A 1213 59.87 8.51 -9.15
CA PRO A 1213 60.53 9.50 -8.28
C PRO A 1213 59.50 10.44 -7.60
N ARG A 1214 59.52 10.57 -6.27
CA ARG A 1214 60.08 11.71 -5.48
C ARG A 1214 59.26 13.01 -5.52
N ARG A 1215 58.72 13.37 -4.33
CA ARG A 1215 58.47 14.71 -3.75
C ARG A 1215 57.96 15.82 -4.70
N LEU A 1216 56.73 16.26 -4.46
CA LEU A 1216 56.46 17.35 -3.51
C LEU A 1216 55.10 17.11 -2.83
#